data_AF-A0A9E1BIM9-F1
#
_entry.id   AF-A0A9E1BIM9-F1
#
_cell.length_a   1.000
_cell.length_b   1.000
_cell.length_c   1.000
_cell.angle_alpha   90.00
_cell.angle_beta   90.00
_cell.angle_gamma   90.00
#
_symmetry.space_group_name_H-M   'P 1'
#
loop_
_entity.id
_entity.type
_entity.pdbx_description
1 polymer ?
#
loop_
_entity_poly.entity_id
_entity_poly.type
_entity_poly.pdbx_seq_one_letter_code
_entity_poly.pdbx_strand_id
1 'polypeptide(L)'
;MSGLVKILLYFVASVALSLLVAPLVIKIMRKLKAKQTVLGYVKQHEHKSGTPTMGGFIFLLPTIVFSLVEFQRFSLVAAALSAGFCVLGFLDDFIKIRYARNLGLKPYQKIIGQLGLSFAAGWFAYASKDVGSAINLPFSTFTLNMSWGIIPFVMLVYVATTNCVNLTDGLDGLAGYTSVAYFLWFAILVYFIYDDAVKAGNSEYAKEALSLCVFSVSMLGGLLGYLVFNGYPAKIMMGDTGSLALGAACASVAVFSKNPLLIVTSGIMYVLSGISVILQVLYYKLTKKRIFLMAPHGRGRADADICEGDMNFVGRKVVVYGAGASGICAYELLREKGARAIVYDDDPSRDRATNSVGVFKDADIIVLSPGVNPNKDFLLDARLENKIVTSELNLASSVCAAEQIAVTGTNGKTTTTMLIDHILKRAGIHSHAVGNIGVPFSSIADKLDATETAVIEASSYQLENSVGFSPEIAVLLNVKPDHMTRHLTMKNYENAKANIFRAQSESDYLVYNADDDIVRNMASEAASQKVPFSTEHIEPSGAYVSSDFLCFRGNPIVPVDEIDFKGEELQNALAAVATCMIKGVSAFCTASALADFKRPSYRRQLVAIAEGVYVYNDSKSTNVSACLCACTSVGDCVLMLGGRKGEENFDELFSKLPSNVKAITVQGENAETILKSAKTFGFKNIRKHDDLQSAIASAFELAKKFKTESILFSPASKSFDLYANFEERAKKFDSQIADYLAKR
;
A
#
# COMPACT_ATOMS: atom_id res chain seq x y z
N MET A 1 9.54 9.01 55.98
CA MET A 1 8.99 9.40 54.67
C MET A 1 7.97 8.37 54.27
N SER A 2 6.75 8.75 53.86
CA SER A 2 5.75 7.78 53.43
C SER A 2 6.22 7.06 52.16
N GLY A 3 5.78 5.81 51.95
CA GLY A 3 6.16 5.02 50.77
C GLY A 3 5.80 5.73 49.46
N LEU A 4 4.65 6.40 49.41
CA LEU A 4 4.22 7.19 48.26
C LEU A 4 5.16 8.36 47.95
N VAL A 5 5.59 9.13 48.96
CA VAL A 5 6.53 10.24 48.78
C VAL A 5 7.86 9.72 48.26
N LYS A 6 8.31 8.57 48.79
CA LYS A 6 9.53 7.89 48.30
C LYS A 6 9.42 7.58 46.81
N ILE A 7 8.33 6.91 46.39
CA ILE A 7 8.08 6.52 45.00
C ILE A 7 8.06 7.74 44.07
N LEU A 8 7.36 8.82 44.45
CA LEU A 8 7.29 10.05 43.66
C LEU A 8 8.67 10.72 43.52
N LEU A 9 9.47 10.74 44.58
CA LEU A 9 10.83 11.28 44.52
C LEU A 9 11.72 10.49 43.56
N TYR A 10 11.66 9.15 43.59
CA TYR A 10 12.42 8.31 42.65
C TYR A 10 11.97 8.49 41.21
N PHE A 11 10.65 8.61 40.97
CA PHE A 11 10.13 8.90 39.65
C PHE A 11 10.71 10.21 39.09
N VAL A 12 10.58 11.31 39.83
CA VAL A 12 11.08 12.63 39.42
C VAL A 12 12.61 12.63 39.28
N ALA A 13 13.31 12.01 40.22
CA ALA A 13 14.76 11.88 40.16
C ALA A 13 15.22 11.06 38.94
N SER A 14 14.47 10.03 38.55
CA SER A 14 14.75 9.24 37.35
C SER A 14 14.50 10.00 36.06
N VAL A 15 13.42 10.78 35.97
CA VAL A 15 13.21 11.70 34.84
C VAL A 15 14.37 12.69 34.74
N ALA A 16 14.73 13.34 35.85
CA ALA A 16 15.81 14.32 35.87
C ALA A 16 17.17 13.71 35.49
N LEU A 17 17.51 12.54 36.05
CA LEU A 17 18.75 11.85 35.76
C LEU A 17 18.80 11.35 34.31
N SER A 18 17.69 10.84 33.77
CA SER A 18 17.56 10.44 32.36
C SER A 18 17.78 11.62 31.41
N LEU A 19 17.15 12.78 31.69
CA LEU A 19 17.34 14.01 30.92
C LEU A 19 18.78 14.54 30.99
N LEU A 20 19.46 14.39 32.13
CA LEU A 20 20.87 14.76 32.30
C LEU A 20 21.82 13.83 31.55
N VAL A 21 21.55 12.52 31.58
CA VAL A 21 22.39 11.48 30.97
C VAL A 21 22.21 11.42 29.45
N ALA A 22 21.01 11.70 28.94
CA ALA A 22 20.69 11.58 27.53
C ALA A 22 21.64 12.36 26.59
N PRO A 23 21.96 13.66 26.82
CA PRO A 23 22.92 14.40 25.98
C PRO A 23 24.32 13.76 25.96
N LEU A 24 24.78 13.23 27.10
CA LEU A 24 26.07 12.55 27.20
C LEU A 24 26.08 11.25 26.41
N VAL A 25 25.05 10.41 26.57
CA VAL A 25 24.90 9.15 25.83
C VAL A 25 24.82 9.44 24.32
N ILE A 26 23.99 10.40 23.90
CA ILE A 26 23.89 10.81 22.49
C ILE A 26 25.25 11.25 21.94
N LYS A 27 26.02 12.04 22.71
CA LYS A 27 27.36 12.49 22.30
C LYS A 27 28.34 11.33 22.18
N ILE A 28 28.33 10.38 23.11
CA ILE A 28 29.18 9.17 23.07
C ILE A 28 28.82 8.31 21.86
N MET A 29 27.54 8.04 21.64
CA MET A 29 27.08 7.19 20.53
C MET A 29 27.37 7.82 19.16
N ARG A 30 27.24 9.15 19.03
CA ARG A 30 27.69 9.87 17.83
C ARG A 30 29.20 9.73 17.60
N LYS A 31 30.02 9.81 18.66
CA LYS A 31 31.49 9.64 18.57
C LYS A 31 31.91 8.23 18.18
N LEU A 32 31.19 7.22 18.67
CA LEU A 32 31.46 5.81 18.34
C LEU A 32 31.10 5.45 16.88
N LYS A 33 30.63 6.42 16.07
CA LYS A 33 30.00 6.17 14.78
C LYS A 33 28.96 5.05 14.87
N ALA A 34 28.26 4.96 16.01
CA ALA A 34 27.12 4.09 16.24
C ALA A 34 25.91 4.61 15.45
N LYS A 35 26.14 4.99 14.20
CA LYS A 35 25.10 5.14 13.21
C LYS A 35 24.60 3.72 12.96
N GLN A 36 23.29 3.56 12.88
CA GLN A 36 22.76 2.36 12.26
C GLN A 36 23.44 2.29 10.88
N THR A 37 24.21 1.23 10.60
CA THR A 37 24.42 0.83 9.22
C THR A 37 23.04 0.44 8.74
N VAL A 38 22.33 1.43 8.20
CA VAL A 38 21.18 1.18 7.34
C VAL A 38 21.70 0.21 6.28
N LEU A 39 20.91 -0.82 5.99
CA LEU A 39 21.17 -1.65 4.82
C LEU A 39 21.55 -0.70 3.67
N GLY A 40 22.69 -0.92 3.02
CA GLY A 40 23.22 -0.09 1.92
C GLY A 40 22.34 -0.06 0.66
N TYR A 41 21.03 -0.25 0.83
CA TYR A 41 19.99 -0.40 -0.17
C TYR A 41 18.89 0.68 -0.01
N VAL A 42 18.93 1.55 1.02
CA VAL A 42 17.98 2.68 1.21
C VAL A 42 18.72 4.02 1.09
N LYS A 43 18.47 4.80 0.03
CA LYS A 43 19.04 6.16 -0.16
C LYS A 43 18.11 7.30 0.27
N GLN A 44 16.79 7.08 0.45
CA GLN A 44 15.88 8.11 1.01
C GLN A 44 16.01 8.39 2.51
N HIS A 45 16.99 7.78 3.16
CA HIS A 45 17.39 8.17 4.50
C HIS A 45 18.72 8.90 4.54
N GLU A 46 19.24 9.47 3.45
CA GLU A 46 20.41 10.36 3.58
C GLU A 46 20.11 11.61 4.43
N HIS A 47 18.86 12.10 4.45
CA HIS A 47 18.43 13.16 5.39
C HIS A 47 18.02 12.66 6.79
N LYS A 48 17.82 11.34 6.98
CA LYS A 48 17.57 10.69 8.29
C LYS A 48 18.76 9.83 8.76
N SER A 49 19.91 9.97 8.09
CA SER A 49 21.15 9.22 8.32
C SER A 49 21.99 9.92 9.37
N GLY A 50 22.04 9.35 10.58
CA GLY A 50 22.94 9.81 11.63
C GLY A 50 22.38 9.75 13.04
N THR A 51 21.14 9.32 13.24
CA THR A 51 20.58 9.13 14.58
C THR A 51 21.29 7.94 15.26
N PRO A 52 22.02 8.17 16.37
CA PRO A 52 22.69 7.10 17.10
C PRO A 52 21.70 6.03 17.59
N THR A 53 22.12 4.76 17.63
CA THR A 53 21.39 3.67 18.30
C THR A 53 21.87 3.50 19.75
N MET A 54 21.39 2.45 20.45
CA MET A 54 21.74 2.12 21.84
C MET A 54 21.19 3.12 22.87
N GLY A 55 20.02 3.70 22.61
CA GLY A 55 19.29 4.57 23.54
C GLY A 55 18.88 3.88 24.85
N GLY A 56 18.96 2.55 24.91
CA GLY A 56 18.72 1.73 26.11
C GLY A 56 19.42 2.23 27.37
N PHE A 57 20.66 2.74 27.23
CA PHE A 57 21.43 3.25 28.36
C PHE A 57 20.78 4.45 29.07
N ILE A 58 19.99 5.25 28.35
CA ILE A 58 19.39 6.48 28.88
C ILE A 58 18.39 6.17 30.00
N PHE A 59 17.52 5.19 29.79
CA PHE A 59 16.51 4.82 30.79
C PHE A 59 17.00 3.74 31.76
N LEU A 60 17.97 2.90 31.36
CA LEU A 60 18.44 1.81 32.22
C LEU A 60 19.40 2.30 33.31
N LEU A 61 20.24 3.30 33.03
CA LEU A 61 21.20 3.81 34.00
C LEU A 61 20.53 4.40 35.26
N PRO A 62 19.52 5.29 35.16
CA PRO A 62 18.77 5.75 36.33
C PRO A 62 18.16 4.60 37.13
N THR A 63 17.57 3.61 36.44
CA THR A 63 16.99 2.44 37.09
C THR A 63 18.01 1.62 37.87
N ILE A 64 19.19 1.36 37.31
CA ILE A 64 20.26 0.64 38.02
C ILE A 64 20.72 1.44 39.23
N VAL A 65 20.95 2.74 39.08
CA VAL A 65 21.38 3.63 40.17
C VAL A 65 20.38 3.58 41.32
N PHE A 66 19.09 3.75 41.05
CA PHE A 66 18.10 3.77 42.11
C PHE A 66 17.79 2.39 42.70
N SER A 67 17.92 1.30 41.94
CA SER A 67 17.93 -0.05 42.50
C SER A 67 19.11 -0.28 43.46
N LEU A 68 20.29 0.26 43.15
CA LEU A 68 21.46 0.19 44.04
C LEU A 68 21.26 1.03 45.31
N VAL A 69 20.59 2.18 45.22
CA VAL A 69 20.25 3.02 46.38
C VAL A 69 19.23 2.33 47.29
N GLU A 70 18.20 1.68 46.74
CA GLU A 70 17.24 0.91 47.54
C GLU A 70 17.87 -0.34 48.18
N PHE A 71 18.79 -0.98 47.46
CA PHE A 71 19.59 -2.11 47.92
C PHE A 71 18.74 -3.28 48.46
N GLN A 72 17.67 -3.63 47.75
CA GLN A 72 16.79 -4.76 48.06
C GLN A 72 16.80 -5.81 46.95
N ARG A 73 16.57 -7.08 47.29
CA ARG A 73 16.78 -8.21 46.37
C ARG A 73 15.96 -8.10 45.11
N PHE A 74 14.68 -7.73 45.20
CA PHE A 74 13.79 -7.65 44.03
C PHE A 74 14.28 -6.61 43.03
N SER A 75 14.54 -5.38 43.50
CA SER A 75 15.04 -4.29 42.65
C SER A 75 16.45 -4.56 42.07
N LEU A 76 17.34 -5.17 42.85
CA LEU A 76 18.71 -5.48 42.44
C LEU A 76 18.74 -6.61 41.40
N VAL A 77 17.99 -7.69 41.61
CA VAL A 77 17.92 -8.80 40.66
C VAL A 77 17.20 -8.37 39.38
N ALA A 78 16.12 -7.59 39.47
CA ALA A 78 15.45 -7.05 38.28
C ALA A 78 16.39 -6.15 37.46
N ALA A 79 17.15 -5.27 38.12
CA ALA A 79 18.16 -4.43 37.48
C ALA A 79 19.31 -5.26 36.87
N ALA A 80 19.80 -6.27 37.57
CA ALA A 80 20.87 -7.15 37.07
C ALA A 80 20.42 -7.96 35.85
N LEU A 81 19.20 -8.50 35.85
CA LEU A 81 18.63 -9.20 34.69
C LEU A 81 18.44 -8.24 33.51
N SER A 82 17.86 -7.06 33.75
CA SER A 82 17.69 -6.03 32.72
C SER A 82 19.03 -5.59 32.12
N ALA A 83 20.06 -5.44 32.96
CA ALA A 83 21.43 -5.17 32.54
C ALA A 83 22.04 -6.33 31.74
N GLY A 84 21.81 -7.58 32.13
CA GLY A 84 22.26 -8.75 31.37
C GLY A 84 21.66 -8.80 29.96
N PHE A 85 20.36 -8.55 29.82
CA PHE A 85 19.71 -8.44 28.51
C PHE A 85 20.15 -7.20 27.73
N CYS A 86 20.43 -6.09 28.41
CA CYS A 86 21.05 -4.91 27.80
C CYS A 86 22.43 -5.23 27.22
N VAL A 87 23.27 -6.00 27.92
CA VAL A 87 24.58 -6.43 27.43
C VAL A 87 24.41 -7.35 26.22
N LEU A 88 23.46 -8.28 26.24
CA LEU A 88 23.17 -9.14 25.10
C LEU A 88 22.75 -8.33 23.86
N GLY A 89 21.87 -7.34 24.04
CA GLY A 89 21.43 -6.44 22.97
C GLY A 89 22.55 -5.51 22.49
N PHE A 90 23.38 -5.02 23.41
CA PHE A 90 24.56 -4.23 23.11
C PHE A 90 25.56 -5.03 22.28
N LEU A 91 25.82 -6.30 22.60
CA LEU A 91 26.70 -7.15 21.81
C LEU A 91 26.18 -7.31 20.38
N ASP A 92 24.87 -7.45 20.21
CA ASP A 92 24.22 -7.53 18.89
C ASP A 92 24.39 -6.23 18.09
N ASP A 93 24.02 -5.09 18.69
CA ASP A 93 24.14 -3.76 18.09
C ASP A 93 25.61 -3.38 17.81
N PHE A 94 26.52 -3.71 18.72
CA PHE A 94 27.95 -3.46 18.59
C PHE A 94 28.56 -4.27 17.44
N ILE A 95 28.18 -5.53 17.27
CA ILE A 95 28.63 -6.37 16.15
C ILE A 95 28.15 -5.77 14.81
N LYS A 96 26.89 -5.31 14.74
CA LYS A 96 26.34 -4.63 13.54
C LYS A 96 27.21 -3.42 13.17
N ILE A 97 27.55 -2.58 14.16
CA ILE A 97 28.36 -1.36 13.97
C ILE A 97 29.82 -1.69 13.63
N ARG A 98 30.48 -2.56 14.41
CA ARG A 98 31.92 -2.84 14.31
C ARG A 98 32.32 -3.48 12.99
N TYR A 99 31.47 -4.36 12.47
CA TYR A 99 31.71 -5.10 11.23
C TYR A 99 30.99 -4.50 10.01
N ALA A 100 30.32 -3.34 10.18
CA ALA A 100 29.56 -2.65 9.14
C ALA A 100 28.67 -3.59 8.32
N ARG A 101 27.98 -4.53 9.01
CA ARG A 101 27.15 -5.56 8.39
C ARG A 101 25.77 -5.58 9.04
N ASN A 102 24.78 -6.02 8.28
CA ASN A 102 23.37 -6.00 8.72
C ASN A 102 23.02 -7.09 9.74
N LEU A 103 23.91 -8.07 9.94
CA LEU A 103 23.72 -9.21 10.83
C LEU A 103 24.51 -9.02 12.13
N GLY A 104 23.79 -8.93 13.25
CA GLY A 104 24.34 -8.94 14.61
C GLY A 104 24.78 -10.35 15.05
N LEU A 105 24.37 -10.76 16.24
CA LEU A 105 24.49 -12.14 16.70
C LEU A 105 23.64 -13.06 15.82
N LYS A 106 24.09 -14.30 15.62
CA LYS A 106 23.25 -15.30 14.96
C LYS A 106 22.01 -15.57 15.83
N PRO A 107 20.83 -15.85 15.24
CA PRO A 107 19.60 -16.04 16.01
C PRO A 107 19.72 -17.05 17.15
N TYR A 108 20.44 -18.16 16.95
CA TYR A 108 20.67 -19.16 18.00
C TYR A 108 21.58 -18.64 19.13
N GLN A 109 22.58 -17.79 18.85
CA GLN A 109 23.46 -17.21 19.87
C GLN A 109 22.66 -16.27 20.78
N LYS A 110 21.78 -15.48 20.18
CA LYS A 110 20.88 -14.58 20.89
C LYS A 110 19.91 -15.36 21.79
N ILE A 111 19.27 -16.41 21.25
CA ILE A 111 18.35 -17.27 22.03
C ILE A 111 19.08 -17.99 23.17
N ILE A 112 20.29 -18.51 22.96
CA ILE A 112 21.08 -19.14 24.04
C ILE A 112 21.36 -18.15 25.18
N GLY A 113 21.75 -16.92 24.84
CA GLY A 113 21.94 -15.85 25.82
C GLY A 113 20.67 -15.52 26.59
N GLN A 114 19.53 -15.38 25.90
CA GLN A 114 18.23 -15.16 26.52
C GLN A 114 17.85 -16.32 27.47
N LEU A 115 18.03 -17.58 27.04
CA LEU A 115 17.71 -18.75 27.85
C LEU A 115 18.58 -18.84 29.12
N GLY A 116 19.88 -18.54 29.01
CA GLY A 116 20.78 -18.52 30.17
C GLY A 116 20.37 -17.46 31.21
N LEU A 117 20.10 -16.23 30.78
CA LEU A 117 19.64 -15.16 31.67
C LEU A 117 18.26 -15.45 32.25
N SER A 118 17.36 -16.03 31.45
CA SER A 118 16.01 -16.38 31.90
C SER A 118 16.00 -17.57 32.86
N PHE A 119 16.96 -18.49 32.75
CA PHE A 119 17.16 -19.56 33.73
C PHE A 119 17.55 -18.98 35.09
N ALA A 120 18.45 -17.99 35.15
CA ALA A 120 18.78 -17.30 36.40
C ALA A 120 17.56 -16.62 37.02
N ALA A 121 16.69 -16.01 36.20
CA ALA A 121 15.43 -15.42 36.66
C ALA A 121 14.47 -16.48 37.23
N GLY A 122 14.31 -17.62 36.54
CA GLY A 122 13.49 -18.74 36.99
C GLY A 122 14.01 -19.38 38.27
N TRP A 123 15.34 -19.55 38.37
CA TRP A 123 15.99 -20.05 39.58
C TRP A 123 15.78 -19.11 40.77
N PHE A 124 15.92 -17.79 40.56
CA PHE A 124 15.64 -16.80 41.61
C PHE A 124 14.18 -16.85 42.07
N ALA A 125 13.22 -16.93 41.14
CA ALA A 125 11.81 -17.06 41.49
C ALA A 125 11.53 -18.34 42.31
N TYR A 126 12.13 -19.46 41.92
CA TYR A 126 12.01 -20.74 42.63
C TYR A 126 12.65 -20.73 44.02
N ALA A 127 13.85 -20.16 44.16
CA ALA A 127 14.62 -20.14 45.40
C ALA A 127 14.15 -19.05 46.39
N SER A 128 13.50 -18.00 45.91
CA SER A 128 12.99 -16.91 46.74
C SER A 128 11.74 -17.34 47.49
N LYS A 129 11.73 -17.22 48.82
CA LYS A 129 10.54 -17.46 49.65
C LYS A 129 9.44 -16.43 49.38
N ASP A 130 9.84 -15.22 49.00
CA ASP A 130 8.95 -14.08 48.79
C ASP A 130 8.26 -14.15 47.42
N VAL A 131 8.95 -14.61 46.37
CA VAL A 131 8.35 -14.85 45.04
C VAL A 131 7.69 -16.24 45.03
N GLY A 132 8.50 -17.29 45.20
CA GLY A 132 8.07 -18.68 45.28
C GLY A 132 7.59 -19.26 43.96
N SER A 133 7.05 -20.47 44.04
CA SER A 133 6.55 -21.22 42.87
C SER A 133 5.07 -20.97 42.56
N ALA A 134 4.41 -20.09 43.31
CA ALA A 134 2.98 -19.78 43.14
C ALA A 134 2.80 -18.50 42.34
N ILE A 135 1.92 -18.55 41.33
CA ILE A 135 1.52 -17.41 40.51
C ILE A 135 0.03 -17.10 40.71
N ASN A 136 -0.32 -15.83 40.64
CA ASN A 136 -1.71 -15.38 40.75
C ASN A 136 -2.42 -15.48 39.40
N LEU A 137 -3.66 -15.97 39.41
CA LEU A 137 -4.53 -15.92 38.24
C LEU A 137 -5.18 -14.53 38.14
N PRO A 138 -5.07 -13.83 36.99
CA PRO A 138 -5.70 -12.53 36.80
C PRO A 138 -7.19 -12.54 37.12
N PHE A 139 -7.67 -11.45 37.75
CA PHE A 139 -9.10 -11.26 38.08
C PHE A 139 -9.68 -12.35 38.99
N SER A 140 -8.84 -13.03 39.76
CA SER A 140 -9.22 -14.10 40.66
C SER A 140 -8.41 -14.03 41.97
N THR A 141 -8.91 -14.70 43.00
CA THR A 141 -8.19 -14.94 44.26
C THR A 141 -7.39 -16.25 44.24
N PHE A 142 -7.50 -17.04 43.16
CA PHE A 142 -6.80 -18.32 43.04
C PHE A 142 -5.31 -18.14 42.70
N THR A 143 -4.48 -18.96 43.36
CA THR A 143 -3.04 -19.08 43.08
C THR A 143 -2.72 -20.44 42.51
N LEU A 144 -1.92 -20.51 41.45
CA LEU A 144 -1.44 -21.74 40.85
C LEU A 144 -0.01 -22.03 41.33
N ASN A 145 0.19 -23.09 42.10
CA ASN A 145 1.52 -23.55 42.50
C ASN A 145 2.12 -24.47 41.44
N MET A 146 3.24 -24.06 40.84
CA MET A 146 3.91 -24.78 39.77
C MET A 146 5.07 -25.65 40.25
N SER A 147 5.41 -25.63 41.55
CA SER A 147 6.62 -26.28 42.08
C SER A 147 7.85 -25.96 41.21
N TRP A 148 8.69 -26.95 40.90
CA TRP A 148 9.85 -26.80 40.01
C TRP A 148 9.50 -26.29 38.59
N GLY A 149 8.24 -26.47 38.15
CA GLY A 149 7.73 -25.99 36.86
C GLY A 149 7.73 -24.47 36.71
N ILE A 150 7.90 -23.72 37.80
CA ILE A 150 8.05 -22.26 37.74
C ILE A 150 9.29 -21.83 36.94
N ILE A 151 10.38 -22.63 36.96
CA ILE A 151 11.63 -22.31 36.26
C ILE A 151 11.41 -22.25 34.74
N PRO A 152 10.97 -23.35 34.06
CA PRO A 152 10.72 -23.30 32.62
C PRO A 152 9.61 -22.32 32.24
N PHE A 153 8.63 -22.09 33.12
CA PHE A 153 7.59 -21.10 32.87
C PHE A 153 8.13 -19.66 32.88
N VAL A 154 8.93 -19.29 33.87
CA VAL A 154 9.60 -17.97 33.91
C VAL A 154 10.54 -17.81 32.72
N MET A 155 11.25 -18.88 32.33
CA MET A 155 12.07 -18.85 31.11
C MET A 155 11.25 -18.50 29.87
N LEU A 156 10.09 -19.14 29.70
CA LEU A 156 9.17 -18.83 28.61
C LEU A 156 8.70 -17.37 28.67
N VAL A 157 8.31 -16.89 29.84
CA VAL A 157 7.83 -15.50 30.02
C VAL A 157 8.89 -14.48 29.61
N TYR A 158 10.14 -14.65 30.04
CA TYR A 158 11.23 -13.74 29.69
C TYR A 158 11.56 -13.78 28.20
N VAL A 159 11.74 -14.97 27.62
CA VAL A 159 12.05 -15.12 26.18
C VAL A 159 10.90 -14.58 25.33
N ALA A 160 9.64 -14.85 25.69
CA ALA A 160 8.49 -14.33 24.97
C ALA A 160 8.42 -12.80 25.06
N THR A 161 8.47 -12.24 26.27
CA THR A 161 8.31 -10.80 26.50
C THR A 161 9.44 -10.00 25.83
N THR A 162 10.69 -10.44 25.97
CA THR A 162 11.85 -9.77 25.36
C THR A 162 11.80 -9.77 23.83
N ASN A 163 11.39 -10.88 23.22
CA ASN A 163 11.24 -10.93 21.76
C ASN A 163 10.03 -10.11 21.27
N CYS A 164 8.92 -10.08 22.02
CA CYS A 164 7.76 -9.24 21.68
C CYS A 164 8.09 -7.74 21.75
N VAL A 165 8.78 -7.30 22.81
CA VAL A 165 9.23 -5.91 22.93
C VAL A 165 10.24 -5.56 21.84
N ASN A 166 11.18 -6.46 21.52
CA ASN A 166 12.12 -6.27 20.42
C ASN A 166 11.45 -6.17 19.05
N LEU A 167 10.37 -6.92 18.81
CA LEU A 167 9.56 -6.78 17.59
C LEU A 167 8.81 -5.43 17.56
N THR A 168 8.33 -4.98 18.71
CA THR A 168 7.59 -3.70 18.82
C THR A 168 8.51 -2.49 18.64
N ASP A 169 9.78 -2.58 19.04
CA ASP A 169 10.77 -1.49 18.89
C ASP A 169 11.12 -1.22 17.42
N GLY A 170 11.01 -2.24 16.57
CA GLY A 170 11.18 -2.09 15.12
C GLY A 170 10.11 -1.21 14.44
N LEU A 171 9.11 -0.73 15.18
CA LEU A 171 8.01 0.12 14.73
C LEU A 171 8.14 1.52 15.39
N ASP A 172 8.79 2.47 14.70
CA ASP A 172 8.81 3.93 14.99
C ASP A 172 8.65 4.39 16.46
N GLY A 173 9.43 3.83 17.39
CA GLY A 173 9.42 4.24 18.81
C GLY A 173 8.20 3.77 19.63
N LEU A 174 7.32 2.94 19.07
CA LEU A 174 6.11 2.40 19.70
C LEU A 174 6.42 1.68 21.02
N ALA A 175 7.52 0.92 21.09
CA ALA A 175 7.92 0.17 22.28
C ALA A 175 8.18 1.05 23.52
N GLY A 176 8.66 2.27 23.31
CA GLY A 176 8.87 3.22 24.40
C GLY A 176 7.55 3.67 25.03
N TYR A 177 6.60 4.10 24.21
CA TYR A 177 5.28 4.56 24.65
C TYR A 177 4.45 3.44 25.29
N THR A 178 4.44 2.24 24.70
CA THR A 178 3.73 1.09 25.28
C THR A 178 4.32 0.68 26.62
N SER A 179 5.63 0.82 26.81
CA SER A 179 6.28 0.53 28.09
C SER A 179 5.96 1.53 29.17
N VAL A 180 5.76 2.81 28.84
CA VAL A 180 5.31 3.82 29.80
C VAL A 180 3.98 3.40 30.42
N ALA A 181 3.00 2.98 29.60
CA ALA A 181 1.72 2.50 30.10
C ALA A 181 1.88 1.23 30.97
N TYR A 182 2.74 0.30 30.54
CA TYR A 182 3.02 -0.94 31.28
C TYR A 182 3.62 -0.67 32.67
N PHE A 183 4.70 0.13 32.76
CA PHE A 183 5.36 0.40 34.05
C PHE A 183 4.49 1.27 34.96
N LEU A 184 3.66 2.15 34.41
CA LEU A 184 2.67 2.87 35.21
C LEU A 184 1.66 1.91 35.84
N TRP A 185 1.08 1.00 35.05
CA TRP A 185 0.14 0.00 35.54
C TRP A 185 0.75 -0.90 36.63
N PHE A 186 1.95 -1.43 36.37
CA PHE A 186 2.63 -2.29 37.35
C PHE A 186 3.12 -1.54 38.58
N ALA A 187 3.54 -0.28 38.47
CA ALA A 187 3.88 0.52 39.64
C ALA A 187 2.68 0.67 40.58
N ILE A 188 1.49 0.93 40.03
CA ILE A 188 0.23 1.00 40.79
C ILE A 188 -0.08 -0.35 41.44
N LEU A 189 -0.01 -1.44 40.68
CA LEU A 189 -0.27 -2.79 41.21
C LEU A 189 0.69 -3.17 42.33
N VAL A 190 1.99 -2.94 42.14
CA VAL A 190 3.02 -3.27 43.15
C VAL A 190 2.91 -2.35 44.37
N TYR A 191 2.44 -1.12 44.21
CA TYR A 191 2.12 -0.25 45.35
C TYR A 191 1.00 -0.83 46.22
N PHE A 192 -0.07 -1.37 45.62
CA PHE A 192 -1.12 -2.05 46.39
C PHE A 192 -0.58 -3.30 47.10
N ILE A 193 0.28 -4.09 46.45
CA ILE A 193 0.95 -5.23 47.10
C ILE A 193 1.79 -4.77 48.31
N TYR A 194 2.50 -3.65 48.17
CA TYR A 194 3.25 -3.03 49.27
C TYR A 194 2.32 -2.60 50.41
N ASP A 195 1.23 -1.89 50.11
CA ASP A 195 0.28 -1.38 51.10
C ASP A 195 -0.38 -2.52 51.89
N ASP A 196 -0.76 -3.60 51.20
CA ASP A 196 -1.30 -4.81 51.82
C ASP A 196 -0.26 -5.51 52.70
N ALA A 197 1.00 -5.58 52.27
CA ALA A 197 2.09 -6.15 53.06
C ALA A 197 2.35 -5.35 54.36
N VAL A 198 2.26 -4.01 54.29
CA VAL A 198 2.37 -3.13 55.46
C VAL A 198 1.21 -3.36 56.42
N LYS A 199 -0.03 -3.42 55.91
CA LYS A 199 -1.23 -3.70 56.73
C LYS A 199 -1.19 -5.08 57.39
N ALA A 200 -0.63 -6.07 56.70
CA ALA A 200 -0.45 -7.43 57.22
C ALA A 200 0.73 -7.55 58.22
N GLY A 201 1.49 -6.48 58.46
CA GLY A 201 2.65 -6.48 59.34
C GLY A 201 3.89 -7.19 58.78
N ASN A 202 3.87 -7.60 57.51
CA ASN A 202 5.01 -8.26 56.86
C ASN A 202 6.04 -7.24 56.37
N SER A 203 6.82 -6.73 57.31
CA SER A 203 7.78 -5.64 57.07
C SER A 203 8.91 -6.00 56.11
N GLU A 204 9.28 -7.28 55.99
CA GLU A 204 10.34 -7.74 55.07
C GLU A 204 9.83 -7.76 53.63
N TYR A 205 8.68 -8.39 53.39
CA TYR A 205 8.06 -8.41 52.06
C TYR A 205 7.63 -7.01 51.60
N ALA A 206 7.15 -6.16 52.52
CA ALA A 206 6.83 -4.78 52.21
C ALA A 206 8.05 -4.01 51.67
N LYS A 207 9.25 -4.22 52.22
CA LYS A 207 10.47 -3.58 51.69
C LYS A 207 10.80 -4.07 50.28
N GLU A 208 10.68 -5.37 50.03
CA GLU A 208 10.92 -5.95 48.71
C GLU A 208 9.90 -5.43 47.67
N ALA A 209 8.61 -5.41 48.00
CA ALA A 209 7.56 -4.87 47.16
C ALA A 209 7.77 -3.37 46.87
N LEU A 210 8.10 -2.58 47.89
CA LEU A 210 8.44 -1.16 47.72
C LEU A 210 9.62 -0.97 46.76
N SER A 211 10.66 -1.81 46.89
CA SER A 211 11.83 -1.75 46.01
C SER A 211 11.49 -2.07 44.55
N LEU A 212 10.58 -3.02 44.32
CA LEU A 212 10.11 -3.35 42.97
C LEU A 212 9.23 -2.24 42.39
N CYS A 213 8.47 -1.54 43.23
CA CYS A 213 7.75 -0.34 42.84
C CYS A 213 8.75 0.78 42.45
N VAL A 214 9.80 1.01 43.25
CA VAL A 214 10.88 1.96 42.95
C VAL A 214 11.56 1.62 41.63
N PHE A 215 11.86 0.35 41.37
CA PHE A 215 12.39 -0.11 40.07
C PHE A 215 11.43 0.25 38.92
N SER A 216 10.13 -0.01 39.09
CA SER A 216 9.11 0.25 38.07
C SER A 216 8.97 1.74 37.76
N VAL A 217 8.90 2.60 38.78
CA VAL A 217 8.81 4.06 38.57
C VAL A 217 10.13 4.66 38.11
N SER A 218 11.27 4.04 38.43
CA SER A 218 12.56 4.44 37.89
C SER A 218 12.65 4.13 36.40
N MET A 219 12.19 2.95 35.96
CA MET A 219 12.05 2.63 34.53
C MET A 219 11.08 3.58 33.83
N LEU A 220 9.93 3.86 34.44
CA LEU A 220 8.93 4.80 33.92
C LEU A 220 9.53 6.20 33.73
N GLY A 221 10.16 6.75 34.76
CA GLY A 221 10.80 8.07 34.69
C GLY A 221 11.96 8.11 33.70
N GLY A 222 12.75 7.03 33.65
CA GLY A 222 13.84 6.85 32.70
C GLY A 222 13.34 6.89 31.26
N LEU A 223 12.26 6.16 30.96
CA LEU A 223 11.61 6.11 29.65
C LEU A 223 11.03 7.45 29.24
N LEU A 224 10.37 8.18 30.15
CA LEU A 224 9.86 9.52 29.85
C LEU A 224 10.99 10.49 29.50
N GLY A 225 12.11 10.46 30.23
CA GLY A 225 13.29 11.25 29.89
C GLY A 225 13.91 10.84 28.55
N TYR A 226 13.94 9.54 28.23
CA TYR A 226 14.39 9.01 26.94
C TYR A 226 13.49 9.47 25.77
N LEU A 227 12.16 9.42 25.94
CA LEU A 227 11.18 9.75 24.91
C LEU A 227 11.27 11.20 24.43
N VAL A 228 11.72 12.13 25.28
CA VAL A 228 12.03 13.52 24.88
C VAL A 228 13.05 13.60 23.75
N PHE A 229 13.96 12.62 23.66
CA PHE A 229 14.99 12.53 22.62
C PHE A 229 14.68 11.51 21.53
N ASN A 230 13.66 10.67 21.71
CA ASN A 230 13.24 9.67 20.74
C ASN A 230 12.03 10.11 19.90
N GLY A 231 11.25 11.11 20.36
CA GLY A 231 10.14 11.70 19.59
C GLY A 231 10.60 12.36 18.28
N TYR A 232 9.71 12.38 17.27
CA TYR A 232 10.02 12.90 15.94
C TYR A 232 10.39 14.41 15.97
N PRO A 233 11.51 14.83 15.36
CA PRO A 233 12.57 14.01 14.77
C PRO A 233 13.52 13.39 15.82
N ALA A 234 13.72 12.07 15.77
CA ALA A 234 14.45 11.31 16.79
C ALA A 234 15.95 11.65 16.83
N LYS A 235 16.47 11.98 18.01
CA LYS A 235 17.89 12.25 18.30
C LYS A 235 18.68 11.01 18.72
N ILE A 236 18.00 9.95 19.14
CA ILE A 236 18.55 8.62 19.45
C ILE A 236 17.47 7.54 19.31
N MET A 237 17.87 6.33 18.90
CA MET A 237 17.01 5.15 18.78
C MET A 237 17.37 4.10 19.83
N MET A 238 16.38 3.31 20.25
CA MET A 238 16.49 2.34 21.34
C MET A 238 17.44 1.18 20.99
N GLY A 239 17.19 0.51 19.86
CA GLY A 239 17.95 -0.64 19.38
C GLY A 239 17.76 -1.90 20.22
N ASP A 240 18.40 -3.00 19.83
CA ASP A 240 18.36 -4.28 20.54
C ASP A 240 18.87 -4.12 21.99
N THR A 241 19.82 -3.20 22.20
CA THR A 241 20.33 -2.80 23.52
C THR A 241 19.21 -2.39 24.47
N GLY A 242 18.28 -1.57 24.00
CA GLY A 242 17.18 -1.09 24.83
C GLY A 242 16.01 -2.07 24.87
N SER A 243 15.60 -2.60 23.71
CA SER A 243 14.38 -3.39 23.59
C SER A 243 14.43 -4.71 24.37
N LEU A 244 15.59 -5.39 24.39
CA LEU A 244 15.79 -6.60 25.19
C LEU A 244 15.82 -6.29 26.69
N ALA A 245 16.50 -5.21 27.09
CA ALA A 245 16.54 -4.77 28.48
C ALA A 245 15.14 -4.42 29.01
N LEU A 246 14.35 -3.73 28.17
CA LEU A 246 12.99 -3.32 28.47
C LEU A 246 12.05 -4.52 28.64
N GLY A 247 12.10 -5.48 27.72
CA GLY A 247 11.28 -6.69 27.85
C GLY A 247 11.67 -7.55 29.06
N ALA A 248 12.95 -7.58 29.43
CA ALA A 248 13.42 -8.27 30.63
C ALA A 248 12.91 -7.55 31.90
N ALA A 249 12.96 -6.22 31.94
CA ALA A 249 12.41 -5.43 33.03
C ALA A 249 10.90 -5.64 33.21
N CYS A 250 10.14 -5.67 32.12
CA CYS A 250 8.71 -6.01 32.15
C CYS A 250 8.49 -7.41 32.76
N ALA A 251 9.20 -8.42 32.24
CA ALA A 251 9.11 -9.78 32.77
C ALA A 251 9.50 -9.88 34.25
N SER A 252 10.53 -9.16 34.71
CA SER A 252 10.93 -9.11 36.11
C SER A 252 9.84 -8.57 37.02
N VAL A 253 9.24 -7.43 36.67
CA VAL A 253 8.19 -6.82 37.51
C VAL A 253 6.95 -7.72 37.60
N ALA A 254 6.57 -8.37 36.51
CA ALA A 254 5.42 -9.27 36.52
C ALA A 254 5.70 -10.57 37.29
N VAL A 255 6.88 -11.18 37.12
CA VAL A 255 7.23 -12.43 37.82
C VAL A 255 7.43 -12.17 39.31
N PHE A 256 8.15 -11.11 39.71
CA PHE A 256 8.46 -10.85 41.11
C PHE A 256 7.25 -10.34 41.90
N SER A 257 6.27 -9.74 41.22
CA SER A 257 4.96 -9.43 41.80
C SER A 257 4.01 -10.64 41.83
N LYS A 258 4.44 -11.83 41.38
CA LYS A 258 3.64 -13.06 41.22
C LYS A 258 2.49 -12.94 40.22
N ASN A 259 2.52 -11.97 39.33
CA ASN A 259 1.48 -11.73 38.33
C ASN A 259 1.99 -11.82 36.87
N PRO A 260 2.74 -12.87 36.48
CA PRO A 260 3.30 -12.97 35.12
C PRO A 260 2.23 -13.02 34.01
N LEU A 261 1.04 -13.54 34.31
CA LEU A 261 -0.07 -13.62 33.35
C LEU A 261 -0.70 -12.25 33.03
N LEU A 262 -0.50 -11.23 33.88
CA LEU A 262 -0.97 -9.88 33.58
C LEU A 262 -0.19 -9.24 32.43
N ILE A 263 0.95 -9.79 32.01
CA ILE A 263 1.64 -9.34 30.77
C ILE A 263 0.71 -9.46 29.57
N VAL A 264 -0.17 -10.47 29.54
CA VAL A 264 -1.11 -10.70 28.43
C VAL A 264 -2.12 -9.56 28.30
N THR A 265 -2.58 -9.02 29.43
CA THR A 265 -3.62 -7.98 29.47
C THR A 265 -3.04 -6.57 29.47
N SER A 266 -2.03 -6.32 30.31
CA SER A 266 -1.35 -5.01 30.41
C SER A 266 -0.38 -4.72 29.26
N GLY A 267 0.14 -5.77 28.61
CA GLY A 267 1.02 -5.72 27.45
C GLY A 267 0.32 -6.20 26.18
N ILE A 268 -0.98 -5.92 26.02
CA ILE A 268 -1.77 -6.42 24.89
C ILE A 268 -1.12 -6.10 23.53
N MET A 269 -0.46 -4.95 23.39
CA MET A 269 0.29 -4.59 22.19
C MET A 269 1.53 -5.49 21.95
N TYR A 270 2.24 -5.88 23.02
CA TYR A 270 3.36 -6.84 22.93
C TYR A 270 2.85 -8.23 22.58
N VAL A 271 1.73 -8.64 23.16
CA VAL A 271 1.18 -9.97 22.95
C VAL A 271 0.52 -10.11 21.58
N LEU A 272 -0.22 -9.11 21.11
CA LEU A 272 -0.82 -9.12 19.77
C LEU A 272 0.25 -9.13 18.68
N SER A 273 1.32 -8.32 18.82
CA SER A 273 2.44 -8.35 17.88
C SER A 273 3.16 -9.70 17.89
N GLY A 274 3.46 -10.25 19.07
CA GLY A 274 4.08 -11.58 19.21
C GLY A 274 3.23 -12.74 18.67
N ILE A 275 1.96 -12.82 19.07
CA ILE A 275 1.02 -13.87 18.62
C ILE A 275 0.82 -13.80 17.11
N SER A 276 0.70 -12.59 16.54
CA SER A 276 0.53 -12.44 15.10
C SER A 276 1.70 -13.04 14.32
N VAL A 277 2.93 -12.82 14.78
CA VAL A 277 4.15 -13.38 14.18
C VAL A 277 4.24 -14.88 14.40
N ILE A 278 3.94 -15.37 15.60
CA ILE A 278 4.00 -16.81 15.91
C ILE A 278 2.97 -17.59 15.09
N LEU A 279 1.71 -17.15 15.06
CA LEU A 279 0.64 -17.78 14.27
C LEU A 279 1.00 -17.80 12.78
N GLN A 280 1.56 -16.69 12.29
CA GLN A 280 2.03 -16.57 10.92
C GLN A 280 3.14 -17.58 10.60
N VAL A 281 4.16 -17.67 11.46
CA VAL A 281 5.31 -18.58 11.26
C VAL A 281 4.88 -20.05 11.39
N LEU A 282 4.03 -20.38 12.36
CA LEU A 282 3.58 -21.76 12.60
C LEU A 282 2.72 -22.27 11.43
N TYR A 283 1.74 -21.47 11.00
CA TYR A 283 0.89 -21.83 9.87
C TYR A 283 1.66 -21.89 8.56
N TYR A 284 2.63 -20.99 8.36
CA TYR A 284 3.52 -21.05 7.21
C TYR A 284 4.38 -22.33 7.21
N LYS A 285 4.91 -22.75 8.36
CA LYS A 285 5.67 -24.00 8.47
C LYS A 285 4.80 -25.24 8.20
N LEU A 286 3.54 -25.23 8.60
CA LEU A 286 2.63 -26.38 8.48
C LEU A 286 1.95 -26.46 7.10
N THR A 287 1.52 -25.34 6.55
CA THR A 287 0.65 -25.31 5.36
C THR A 287 1.33 -24.76 4.11
N LYS A 288 2.52 -24.16 4.26
CA LYS A 288 3.20 -23.36 3.24
C LYS A 288 2.37 -22.19 2.70
N LYS A 289 1.24 -21.88 3.34
CA LYS A 289 0.37 -20.71 3.11
C LYS A 289 0.52 -19.77 4.31
N ARG A 290 0.10 -18.51 4.18
CA ARG A 290 0.13 -17.53 5.27
C ARG A 290 -1.30 -17.29 5.78
N ILE A 291 -1.51 -17.17 7.11
CA ILE A 291 -2.85 -16.91 7.69
C ILE A 291 -3.30 -15.52 7.29
N PHE A 292 -2.41 -14.58 7.49
CA PHE A 292 -2.56 -13.22 7.03
C PHE A 292 -1.62 -13.05 5.84
N LEU A 293 -2.08 -12.49 4.72
CA LEU A 293 -1.21 -12.23 3.56
C LEU A 293 0.02 -11.38 3.94
N MET A 294 -0.07 -10.67 5.07
CA MET A 294 1.00 -10.02 5.84
C MET A 294 0.69 -10.15 7.34
N ALA A 295 1.67 -10.19 8.26
CA ALA A 295 1.37 -9.91 9.68
C ALA A 295 0.54 -8.61 9.75
N PRO A 296 -0.41 -8.41 10.68
CA PRO A 296 -1.36 -7.30 10.64
C PRO A 296 -0.73 -5.90 10.56
N HIS A 297 0.58 -5.77 10.76
CA HIS A 297 1.35 -4.54 10.57
C HIS A 297 2.70 -4.76 9.88
N GLY A 298 2.84 -5.83 9.08
CA GLY A 298 4.09 -6.19 8.40
C GLY A 298 4.10 -5.78 6.94
N ARG A 299 4.30 -4.49 6.64
CA ARG A 299 4.77 -4.08 5.30
C ARG A 299 6.11 -4.76 5.06
N GLY A 300 6.17 -5.64 4.07
CA GLY A 300 7.38 -6.37 3.72
C GLY A 300 8.45 -5.40 3.22
N ARG A 301 9.66 -5.51 3.79
CA ARG A 301 10.86 -4.73 3.47
C ARG A 301 11.26 -4.78 1.98
N ALA A 302 10.74 -5.72 1.19
CA ALA A 302 10.96 -5.82 -0.25
C ALA A 302 10.06 -4.88 -1.08
N ASP A 303 8.91 -4.48 -0.52
CA ASP A 303 7.99 -3.53 -1.16
C ASP A 303 8.34 -2.07 -0.77
N ALA A 304 9.05 -1.86 0.34
CA ALA A 304 9.48 -0.53 0.79
C ALA A 304 10.60 0.08 -0.09
N ASP A 305 11.49 -0.74 -0.65
CA ASP A 305 12.51 -0.30 -1.62
C ASP A 305 11.90 0.22 -2.95
N ILE A 306 10.62 -0.05 -3.16
CA ILE A 306 9.85 0.26 -4.37
C ILE A 306 9.01 1.54 -4.18
N CYS A 307 8.69 1.93 -2.93
CA CYS A 307 7.79 3.05 -2.60
C CYS A 307 8.41 4.44 -2.65
N GLU A 308 9.73 4.55 -2.49
CA GLU A 308 10.39 5.84 -2.39
C GLU A 308 11.35 5.97 -3.59
N GLY A 309 11.14 6.97 -4.44
CA GLY A 309 11.81 7.18 -5.73
C GLY A 309 13.32 7.49 -5.73
N ASP A 310 14.15 6.58 -5.22
CA ASP A 310 15.62 6.60 -5.40
C ASP A 310 16.18 5.16 -5.39
N MET A 311 15.71 4.32 -6.31
CA MET A 311 16.39 3.06 -6.60
C MET A 311 17.76 3.38 -7.22
N ASN A 312 18.85 3.06 -6.50
CA ASN A 312 20.19 3.14 -7.07
C ASN A 312 20.46 1.91 -7.96
N PHE A 313 20.35 2.11 -9.27
CA PHE A 313 20.57 1.07 -10.27
C PHE A 313 22.05 0.83 -10.62
N VAL A 314 22.97 1.72 -10.20
CA VAL A 314 24.38 1.66 -10.63
C VAL A 314 25.02 0.34 -10.22
N GLY A 315 25.47 -0.43 -11.22
CA GLY A 315 26.15 -1.70 -11.04
C GLY A 315 25.25 -2.90 -10.66
N ARG A 316 23.96 -2.68 -10.45
CA ARG A 316 22.97 -3.73 -10.14
C ARG A 316 22.71 -4.61 -11.35
N LYS A 317 22.51 -5.91 -11.13
CA LYS A 317 22.04 -6.84 -12.17
C LYS A 317 20.52 -6.79 -12.21
N VAL A 318 19.97 -6.34 -13.34
CA VAL A 318 18.51 -6.18 -13.50
C VAL A 318 18.03 -7.05 -14.64
N VAL A 319 16.95 -7.80 -14.43
CA VAL A 319 16.27 -8.53 -15.50
C VAL A 319 14.95 -7.85 -15.81
N VAL A 320 14.78 -7.40 -17.04
CA VAL A 320 13.48 -6.92 -17.54
C VAL A 320 12.77 -8.10 -18.18
N TYR A 321 11.64 -8.49 -17.61
CA TYR A 321 10.82 -9.57 -18.14
C TYR A 321 9.76 -9.00 -19.08
N GLY A 322 9.92 -9.30 -20.37
CA GLY A 322 9.02 -8.99 -21.47
C GLY A 322 9.65 -7.95 -22.39
N ALA A 323 9.76 -8.27 -23.68
CA ALA A 323 10.39 -7.44 -24.72
C ALA A 323 9.38 -6.59 -25.52
N GLY A 324 8.20 -6.34 -24.96
CA GLY A 324 7.25 -5.37 -25.50
C GLY A 324 7.73 -3.92 -25.33
N ALA A 325 6.99 -2.95 -25.89
CA ALA A 325 7.36 -1.53 -25.86
C ALA A 325 7.76 -1.03 -24.46
N SER A 326 6.93 -1.28 -23.44
CA SER A 326 7.23 -0.89 -22.05
C SER A 326 8.48 -1.56 -21.50
N GLY A 327 8.72 -2.83 -21.84
CA GLY A 327 9.91 -3.55 -21.37
C GLY A 327 11.21 -3.05 -22.02
N ILE A 328 11.16 -2.72 -23.32
CA ILE A 328 12.32 -2.13 -24.00
C ILE A 328 12.64 -0.74 -23.43
N CYS A 329 11.64 0.10 -23.20
CA CYS A 329 11.85 1.42 -22.57
C CYS A 329 12.41 1.29 -21.13
N ALA A 330 11.89 0.35 -20.33
CA ALA A 330 12.43 0.06 -19.00
C ALA A 330 13.90 -0.39 -19.06
N TYR A 331 14.24 -1.26 -20.02
CA TYR A 331 15.62 -1.71 -20.24
C TYR A 331 16.57 -0.56 -20.60
N GLU A 332 16.15 0.34 -21.50
CA GLU A 332 16.92 1.51 -21.90
C GLU A 332 17.15 2.46 -20.72
N LEU A 333 16.08 2.79 -19.98
CA LEU A 333 16.14 3.61 -18.77
C LEU A 333 17.10 3.04 -17.73
N LEU A 334 17.03 1.73 -17.45
CA LEU A 334 17.91 1.08 -16.48
C LEU A 334 19.38 1.18 -16.89
N ARG A 335 19.68 1.06 -18.20
CA ARG A 335 21.05 1.21 -18.70
C ARG A 335 21.56 2.64 -18.56
N GLU A 336 20.71 3.64 -18.81
CA GLU A 336 21.04 5.04 -18.61
C GLU A 336 21.31 5.35 -17.12
N LYS A 337 20.59 4.70 -16.20
CA LYS A 337 20.85 4.78 -14.75
C LYS A 337 22.00 3.88 -14.25
N GLY A 338 22.77 3.27 -15.16
CA GLY A 338 23.99 2.53 -14.84
C GLY A 338 23.78 1.07 -14.39
N ALA A 339 22.60 0.49 -14.58
CA ALA A 339 22.35 -0.93 -14.30
C ALA A 339 22.95 -1.85 -15.37
N ARG A 340 23.33 -3.05 -14.95
CA ARG A 340 23.62 -4.20 -15.83
C ARG A 340 22.30 -4.89 -16.16
N ALA A 341 21.51 -4.27 -17.03
CA ALA A 341 20.20 -4.77 -17.43
C ALA A 341 20.29 -5.83 -18.54
N ILE A 342 19.41 -6.84 -18.49
CA ILE A 342 19.19 -7.85 -19.52
C ILE A 342 17.68 -7.98 -19.76
N VAL A 343 17.25 -8.19 -20.99
CA VAL A 343 15.85 -8.48 -21.32
C VAL A 343 15.65 -9.99 -21.43
N TYR A 344 14.63 -10.52 -20.76
CA TYR A 344 14.16 -11.89 -20.89
C TYR A 344 12.75 -11.90 -21.50
N ASP A 345 12.48 -12.79 -22.46
CA ASP A 345 11.14 -13.03 -22.99
C ASP A 345 10.90 -14.54 -23.14
N ASP A 346 9.65 -14.97 -22.97
CA ASP A 346 9.27 -16.37 -23.19
C ASP A 346 9.27 -16.72 -24.68
N ASP A 347 9.07 -15.72 -25.55
CA ASP A 347 9.10 -15.87 -27.00
C ASP A 347 10.55 -15.73 -27.52
N PRO A 348 11.17 -16.82 -28.01
CA PRO A 348 12.54 -16.81 -28.48
C PRO A 348 12.75 -16.00 -29.77
N SER A 349 11.68 -15.58 -30.44
CA SER A 349 11.75 -14.75 -31.65
C SER A 349 11.92 -13.26 -31.35
N ARG A 350 11.79 -12.85 -30.08
CA ARG A 350 11.90 -11.45 -29.67
C ARG A 350 13.34 -10.97 -29.72
N ASP A 351 13.57 -9.96 -30.56
CA ASP A 351 14.87 -9.30 -30.66
C ASP A 351 15.29 -8.67 -29.31
N ARG A 352 16.60 -8.66 -29.04
CA ARG A 352 17.24 -8.17 -27.80
C ARG A 352 16.89 -8.92 -26.51
N ALA A 353 16.14 -10.01 -26.58
CA ALA A 353 15.79 -10.83 -25.42
C ALA A 353 16.54 -12.17 -25.38
N THR A 354 16.82 -12.67 -24.18
CA THR A 354 17.22 -14.07 -23.94
C THR A 354 16.04 -14.88 -23.44
N ASN A 355 16.05 -16.19 -23.69
CA ASN A 355 15.07 -17.15 -23.17
C ASN A 355 15.67 -18.05 -22.07
N SER A 356 16.90 -17.77 -21.62
CA SER A 356 17.54 -18.56 -20.58
C SER A 356 17.08 -18.14 -19.20
N VAL A 357 16.29 -18.99 -18.53
CA VAL A 357 15.79 -18.75 -17.15
C VAL A 357 16.93 -18.58 -16.14
N GLY A 358 18.15 -19.03 -16.46
CA GLY A 358 19.34 -18.85 -15.62
C GLY A 358 19.64 -17.38 -15.27
N VAL A 359 19.18 -16.42 -16.09
CA VAL A 359 19.40 -14.99 -15.84
C VAL A 359 18.75 -14.47 -14.56
N PHE A 360 17.67 -15.11 -14.09
CA PHE A 360 16.96 -14.71 -12.87
C PHE A 360 17.71 -15.11 -11.59
N LYS A 361 18.64 -16.08 -11.67
CA LYS A 361 19.37 -16.57 -10.49
C LYS A 361 20.28 -15.50 -9.90
N ASP A 362 20.95 -14.74 -10.75
CA ASP A 362 21.92 -13.71 -10.38
C ASP A 362 21.34 -12.29 -10.35
N ALA A 363 20.03 -12.13 -10.60
CA ALA A 363 19.38 -10.83 -10.66
C ALA A 363 19.17 -10.25 -9.25
N ASP A 364 19.47 -8.96 -9.08
CA ASP A 364 19.13 -8.19 -7.88
C ASP A 364 17.67 -7.68 -7.96
N ILE A 365 17.26 -7.28 -9.17
CA ILE A 365 15.95 -6.68 -9.47
C ILE A 365 15.36 -7.35 -10.70
N ILE A 366 14.05 -7.62 -10.67
CA ILE A 366 13.26 -8.12 -11.79
C ILE A 366 12.15 -7.10 -12.07
N VAL A 367 12.14 -6.54 -13.27
CA VAL A 367 11.14 -5.56 -13.72
C VAL A 367 10.17 -6.25 -14.66
N LEU A 368 8.89 -6.26 -14.32
CA LEU A 368 7.84 -6.93 -15.08
C LEU A 368 7.18 -5.94 -16.06
N SER A 369 7.14 -6.34 -17.33
CA SER A 369 6.28 -5.72 -18.33
C SER A 369 4.80 -6.09 -18.07
N PRO A 370 3.82 -5.22 -18.35
CA PRO A 370 2.42 -5.44 -17.95
C PRO A 370 1.78 -6.74 -18.46
N GLY A 371 2.20 -7.22 -19.64
CA GLY A 371 1.68 -8.45 -20.24
C GLY A 371 2.18 -9.73 -19.57
N VAL A 372 3.22 -9.65 -18.73
CA VAL A 372 3.83 -10.81 -18.07
C VAL A 372 2.96 -11.26 -16.90
N ASN A 373 2.75 -12.57 -16.77
CA ASN A 373 2.07 -13.15 -15.61
C ASN A 373 3.03 -13.17 -14.39
N PRO A 374 2.71 -12.48 -13.27
CA PRO A 374 3.56 -12.38 -12.09
C PRO A 374 3.55 -13.64 -11.22
N ASN A 375 2.66 -14.59 -11.50
CA ASN A 375 2.44 -15.80 -10.72
C ASN A 375 3.26 -17.00 -11.24
N LYS A 376 4.34 -16.76 -11.99
CA LYS A 376 5.27 -17.83 -12.39
C LYS A 376 6.11 -18.27 -11.19
N ASP A 377 6.36 -19.57 -11.08
CA ASP A 377 7.04 -20.18 -9.93
C ASP A 377 8.39 -19.51 -9.62
N PHE A 378 9.22 -19.26 -10.64
CA PHE A 378 10.53 -18.62 -10.44
C PHE A 378 10.47 -17.15 -9.98
N LEU A 379 9.37 -16.43 -10.25
CA LEU A 379 9.15 -15.07 -9.72
C LEU A 379 8.72 -15.12 -8.25
N LEU A 380 8.04 -16.20 -7.83
CA LEU A 380 7.75 -16.44 -6.42
C LEU A 380 9.03 -16.79 -5.66
N ASP A 381 9.87 -17.66 -6.23
CA ASP A 381 11.18 -18.00 -5.67
C ASP A 381 12.07 -16.76 -5.53
N ALA A 382 12.09 -15.90 -6.56
CA ALA A 382 12.84 -14.63 -6.51
C ALA A 382 12.39 -13.74 -5.34
N ARG A 383 11.08 -13.61 -5.10
CA ARG A 383 10.55 -12.86 -3.95
C ARG A 383 10.93 -13.52 -2.61
N LEU A 384 10.95 -14.85 -2.52
CA LEU A 384 11.37 -15.59 -1.33
C LEU A 384 12.88 -15.43 -1.02
N GLU A 385 13.69 -15.25 -2.06
CA GLU A 385 15.12 -14.95 -1.97
C GLU A 385 15.42 -13.48 -1.64
N ASN A 386 14.39 -12.65 -1.42
CA ASN A 386 14.47 -11.20 -1.21
C ASN A 386 15.01 -10.42 -2.43
N LYS A 387 14.77 -10.90 -3.65
CA LYS A 387 14.97 -10.10 -4.86
C LYS A 387 13.81 -9.13 -5.02
N ILE A 388 14.09 -7.95 -5.57
CA ILE A 388 13.07 -6.94 -5.84
C ILE A 388 12.33 -7.36 -7.11
N VAL A 389 11.02 -7.55 -7.03
CA VAL A 389 10.16 -7.80 -8.20
C VAL A 389 9.18 -6.64 -8.32
N THR A 390 9.35 -5.81 -9.34
CA THR A 390 8.62 -4.55 -9.51
C THR A 390 8.04 -4.44 -10.93
N SER A 391 7.16 -3.48 -11.17
CA SER A 391 6.61 -3.18 -12.50
C SER A 391 7.44 -2.11 -13.23
N GLU A 392 7.26 -2.01 -14.55
CA GLU A 392 7.76 -0.85 -15.32
C GLU A 392 7.21 0.48 -14.81
N LEU A 393 5.92 0.52 -14.45
CA LEU A 393 5.26 1.73 -13.96
C LEU A 393 5.93 2.25 -12.68
N ASN A 394 6.20 1.35 -11.75
CA ASN A 394 6.82 1.70 -10.49
C ASN A 394 8.31 2.05 -10.66
N LEU A 395 9.03 1.34 -11.54
CA LEU A 395 10.39 1.70 -11.92
C LEU A 395 10.43 3.15 -12.44
N ALA A 396 9.56 3.49 -13.39
CA ALA A 396 9.50 4.82 -13.99
C ALA A 396 9.16 5.90 -12.95
N SER A 397 8.16 5.64 -12.11
CA SER A 397 7.79 6.53 -11.00
C SER A 397 8.96 6.80 -10.05
N SER A 398 9.77 5.79 -9.78
CA SER A 398 10.91 5.89 -8.85
C SER A 398 12.08 6.76 -9.35
N VAL A 399 12.08 7.20 -10.61
CA VAL A 399 13.12 8.06 -11.17
C VAL A 399 12.57 9.38 -11.70
N CYS A 400 11.27 9.61 -11.54
CA CYS A 400 10.58 10.79 -12.03
C CYS A 400 10.63 11.90 -10.98
N ALA A 401 11.17 13.06 -11.36
CA ALA A 401 11.19 14.24 -10.50
C ALA A 401 9.92 15.10 -10.62
N ALA A 402 9.17 14.96 -11.72
CA ALA A 402 7.90 15.64 -11.94
C ALA A 402 6.80 15.11 -11.02
N GLU A 403 5.84 15.99 -10.71
CA GLU A 403 4.61 15.61 -10.01
C GLU A 403 3.82 14.58 -10.85
N GLN A 404 3.23 13.59 -10.19
CA GLN A 404 2.56 12.46 -10.80
C GLN A 404 1.06 12.49 -10.48
N ILE A 405 0.25 12.54 -11.54
CA ILE A 405 -1.20 12.38 -11.47
C ILE A 405 -1.54 11.06 -12.14
N ALA A 406 -2.08 10.08 -11.42
CA ALA A 406 -2.39 8.77 -11.99
C ALA A 406 -3.90 8.52 -12.08
N VAL A 407 -4.34 7.96 -13.20
CA VAL A 407 -5.76 7.65 -13.47
C VAL A 407 -5.94 6.15 -13.70
N THR A 408 -6.83 5.52 -12.94
CA THR A 408 -7.29 4.15 -13.21
C THR A 408 -8.81 4.00 -13.12
N GLY A 409 -9.29 2.89 -13.65
CA GLY A 409 -10.71 2.52 -13.73
C GLY A 409 -10.91 1.39 -14.73
N THR A 410 -12.09 0.78 -14.77
CA THR A 410 -12.45 -0.15 -15.87
C THR A 410 -12.59 0.66 -17.16
N ASN A 411 -13.40 1.73 -17.12
CA ASN A 411 -13.65 2.62 -18.25
C ASN A 411 -13.22 4.07 -17.96
N GLY A 412 -13.24 4.94 -18.96
CA GLY A 412 -12.97 6.38 -18.82
C GLY A 412 -11.48 6.80 -18.75
N LYS A 413 -10.57 5.91 -18.35
CA LYS A 413 -9.13 6.20 -18.13
C LYS A 413 -8.47 7.12 -19.16
N THR A 414 -8.48 6.73 -20.44
CA THR A 414 -7.86 7.49 -21.54
C THR A 414 -8.45 8.89 -21.67
N THR A 415 -9.78 8.99 -21.63
CA THR A 415 -10.48 10.27 -21.78
C THR A 415 -10.13 11.19 -20.62
N THR A 416 -10.20 10.71 -19.37
CA THR A 416 -9.86 11.49 -18.18
C THR A 416 -8.38 11.90 -18.16
N THR A 417 -7.46 10.99 -18.51
CA THR A 417 -6.01 11.27 -18.55
C THR A 417 -5.71 12.38 -19.57
N MET A 418 -6.26 12.28 -20.78
CA MET A 418 -6.08 13.31 -21.80
C MET A 418 -6.78 14.63 -21.44
N LEU A 419 -7.92 14.57 -20.75
CA LEU A 419 -8.65 15.76 -20.34
C LEU A 419 -7.90 16.52 -19.25
N ILE A 420 -7.35 15.82 -18.25
CA ILE A 420 -6.48 16.44 -17.24
C ILE A 420 -5.27 17.08 -17.92
N ASP A 421 -4.54 16.34 -18.77
CA ASP A 421 -3.38 16.86 -19.50
C ASP A 421 -3.72 18.11 -20.34
N HIS A 422 -4.89 18.11 -21.00
CA HIS A 422 -5.37 19.24 -21.79
C HIS A 422 -5.70 20.47 -20.91
N ILE A 423 -6.39 20.29 -19.79
CA ILE A 423 -6.69 21.37 -18.84
C ILE A 423 -5.40 21.97 -18.28
N LEU A 424 -4.44 21.14 -17.89
CA LEU A 424 -3.15 21.59 -17.37
C LEU A 424 -2.36 22.40 -18.42
N LYS A 425 -2.28 21.90 -19.66
CA LYS A 425 -1.65 22.63 -20.77
C LYS A 425 -2.32 23.97 -21.05
N ARG A 426 -3.65 24.02 -21.02
CA ARG A 426 -4.41 25.27 -21.16
C ARG A 426 -4.14 26.26 -20.02
N ALA A 427 -3.86 25.75 -18.82
CA ALA A 427 -3.45 26.55 -17.67
C ALA A 427 -1.98 27.00 -17.71
N GLY A 428 -1.23 26.65 -18.76
CA GLY A 428 0.20 26.95 -18.88
C GLY A 428 1.11 26.04 -18.05
N ILE A 429 0.58 24.91 -17.56
CA ILE A 429 1.35 23.89 -16.84
C ILE A 429 1.89 22.89 -17.86
N HIS A 430 3.20 22.65 -17.82
CA HIS A 430 3.84 21.68 -18.69
C HIS A 430 3.49 20.26 -18.22
N SER A 431 2.62 19.58 -18.95
CA SER A 431 2.18 18.23 -18.61
C SER A 431 2.34 17.23 -19.76
N HIS A 432 2.45 15.95 -19.40
CA HIS A 432 2.66 14.86 -20.35
C HIS A 432 1.75 13.67 -20.04
N ALA A 433 0.82 13.36 -20.95
CA ALA A 433 0.02 12.14 -20.89
C ALA A 433 0.86 10.90 -21.26
N VAL A 434 1.01 9.96 -20.32
CA VAL A 434 1.91 8.79 -20.44
C VAL A 434 1.30 7.52 -19.83
N GLY A 435 2.03 6.40 -19.94
CA GLY A 435 1.69 5.13 -19.27
C GLY A 435 1.05 4.15 -20.25
N ASN A 436 -0.19 3.75 -19.98
CA ASN A 436 -0.97 2.89 -20.90
C ASN A 436 -1.53 3.65 -22.13
N ILE A 437 -1.22 4.94 -22.23
CA ILE A 437 -1.55 5.81 -23.36
C ILE A 437 -0.28 6.51 -23.86
N GLY A 438 -0.22 6.79 -25.16
CA GLY A 438 0.88 7.54 -25.75
C GLY A 438 2.18 6.74 -25.68
N VAL A 439 3.12 7.19 -24.85
CA VAL A 439 4.41 6.54 -24.64
C VAL A 439 4.47 5.85 -23.27
N PRO A 440 5.21 4.73 -23.13
CA PRO A 440 5.48 4.13 -21.83
C PRO A 440 6.09 5.16 -20.88
N PHE A 441 5.70 5.13 -19.60
CA PHE A 441 6.15 6.15 -18.64
C PHE A 441 7.68 6.14 -18.50
N SER A 442 8.29 4.95 -18.48
CA SER A 442 9.76 4.78 -18.45
C SER A 442 10.52 5.44 -19.59
N SER A 443 9.87 5.79 -20.71
CA SER A 443 10.55 6.42 -21.86
C SER A 443 10.89 7.90 -21.65
N ILE A 444 10.17 8.58 -20.74
CA ILE A 444 10.36 10.01 -20.46
C ILE A 444 10.54 10.33 -18.98
N ALA A 445 10.21 9.41 -18.06
CA ALA A 445 10.16 9.67 -16.62
C ALA A 445 11.39 10.40 -16.06
N ASP A 446 12.58 10.01 -16.49
CA ASP A 446 13.82 10.57 -15.98
C ASP A 446 14.31 11.85 -16.67
N LYS A 447 13.54 12.30 -17.67
CA LYS A 447 13.75 13.54 -18.41
C LYS A 447 12.84 14.66 -17.91
N LEU A 448 11.82 14.32 -17.13
CA LEU A 448 10.87 15.27 -16.57
C LEU A 448 11.42 15.90 -15.29
N ASP A 449 11.29 17.21 -15.14
CA ASP A 449 11.72 17.94 -13.96
C ASP A 449 10.54 18.30 -13.01
N ALA A 450 10.88 18.81 -11.82
CA ALA A 450 9.90 19.13 -10.76
C ALA A 450 8.90 20.26 -11.11
N THR A 451 9.07 20.96 -12.23
CA THR A 451 8.12 21.97 -12.72
C THR A 451 7.08 21.40 -13.68
N GLU A 452 7.30 20.17 -14.13
CA GLU A 452 6.40 19.46 -15.05
C GLU A 452 5.44 18.53 -14.30
N THR A 453 4.47 17.97 -15.02
CA THR A 453 3.49 17.03 -14.46
C THR A 453 3.32 15.82 -15.38
N ALA A 454 3.55 14.62 -14.86
CA ALA A 454 3.24 13.37 -15.53
C ALA A 454 1.79 12.97 -15.27
N VAL A 455 0.96 12.90 -16.32
CA VAL A 455 -0.44 12.45 -16.24
C VAL A 455 -0.52 11.02 -16.74
N ILE A 456 -0.61 10.07 -15.83
CA ILE A 456 -0.32 8.66 -16.04
C ILE A 456 -1.61 7.85 -16.16
N GLU A 457 -1.88 7.27 -17.33
CA GLU A 457 -2.92 6.24 -17.48
C GLU A 457 -2.41 4.90 -16.93
N ALA A 458 -3.01 4.38 -15.86
CA ALA A 458 -2.59 3.14 -15.21
C ALA A 458 -3.61 2.00 -15.38
N SER A 459 -3.20 0.91 -16.03
CA SER A 459 -3.99 -0.32 -16.14
C SER A 459 -3.90 -1.19 -14.88
N SER A 460 -4.83 -2.13 -14.69
CA SER A 460 -4.72 -3.11 -13.58
C SER A 460 -3.49 -4.01 -13.72
N TYR A 461 -3.03 -4.26 -14.95
CA TYR A 461 -1.85 -5.08 -15.22
C TYR A 461 -0.55 -4.37 -14.85
N GLN A 462 -0.52 -3.04 -14.96
CA GLN A 462 0.60 -2.25 -14.45
C GLN A 462 0.55 -2.18 -12.93
N LEU A 463 -0.62 -1.92 -12.35
CA LEU A 463 -0.75 -1.65 -10.91
C LEU A 463 -0.57 -2.89 -10.03
N GLU A 464 -0.85 -4.11 -10.51
CA GLU A 464 -0.76 -5.34 -9.70
C GLU A 464 0.62 -5.59 -9.04
N ASN A 465 1.72 -5.14 -9.64
CA ASN A 465 3.08 -5.22 -9.08
C ASN A 465 3.69 -3.84 -8.84
N SER A 466 2.86 -2.80 -8.71
CA SER A 466 3.27 -1.42 -8.43
C SER A 466 2.97 -1.05 -6.98
N VAL A 467 3.46 -1.86 -6.03
CA VAL A 467 3.10 -1.69 -4.61
C VAL A 467 3.59 -0.36 -4.04
N GLY A 468 4.67 0.18 -4.61
CA GLY A 468 5.25 1.46 -4.20
C GLY A 468 4.90 2.65 -5.08
N PHE A 469 3.95 2.50 -5.99
CA PHE A 469 3.52 3.60 -6.82
C PHE A 469 2.66 4.56 -6.00
N SER A 470 3.18 5.76 -5.78
CA SER A 470 2.58 6.79 -4.91
C SER A 470 2.47 8.12 -5.65
N PRO A 471 1.53 8.28 -6.58
CA PRO A 471 1.27 9.57 -7.23
C PRO A 471 0.75 10.59 -6.21
N GLU A 472 1.06 11.87 -6.38
CA GLU A 472 0.54 12.96 -5.54
C GLU A 472 -0.98 13.10 -5.68
N ILE A 473 -1.52 12.82 -6.88
CA ILE A 473 -2.97 12.75 -7.11
C ILE A 473 -3.33 11.44 -7.81
N ALA A 474 -4.04 10.56 -7.10
CA ALA A 474 -4.63 9.34 -7.65
C ALA A 474 -6.10 9.57 -8.02
N VAL A 475 -6.53 9.02 -9.16
CA VAL A 475 -7.91 9.11 -9.66
C VAL A 475 -8.46 7.70 -9.89
N LEU A 476 -9.54 7.34 -9.18
CA LEU A 476 -10.22 6.05 -9.29
C LEU A 476 -11.65 6.23 -9.85
N LEU A 477 -11.84 5.87 -11.11
CA LEU A 477 -13.07 6.21 -11.87
C LEU A 477 -14.24 5.25 -11.65
N ASN A 478 -14.02 3.95 -11.77
CA ASN A 478 -15.05 2.90 -11.65
C ASN A 478 -14.39 1.52 -11.63
N VAL A 479 -15.06 0.55 -11.04
CA VAL A 479 -14.62 -0.86 -11.02
C VAL A 479 -15.77 -1.77 -11.42
N LYS A 480 -15.80 -2.14 -12.70
CA LYS A 480 -16.73 -3.11 -13.30
C LYS A 480 -15.97 -4.38 -13.72
N PRO A 481 -16.59 -5.59 -13.75
CA PRO A 481 -15.92 -6.83 -14.15
C PRO A 481 -15.23 -6.73 -15.51
N ASP A 482 -13.92 -7.00 -15.54
CA ASP A 482 -13.09 -7.06 -16.74
C ASP A 482 -11.84 -7.92 -16.45
N HIS A 483 -11.20 -8.45 -17.49
CA HIS A 483 -9.93 -9.18 -17.39
C HIS A 483 -9.91 -10.35 -16.37
N MET A 484 -11.04 -11.05 -16.21
CA MET A 484 -11.20 -12.12 -15.21
C MET A 484 -10.24 -13.30 -15.40
N THR A 485 -9.86 -13.62 -16.65
CA THR A 485 -8.84 -14.64 -16.93
C THR A 485 -7.48 -14.32 -16.32
N ARG A 486 -7.17 -13.03 -16.13
CA ARG A 486 -5.89 -12.57 -15.56
C ARG A 486 -5.92 -12.45 -14.05
N HIS A 487 -7.02 -11.91 -13.52
CA HIS A 487 -7.16 -11.61 -12.09
C HIS A 487 -7.82 -12.73 -11.30
N LEU A 488 -8.48 -13.68 -11.96
CA LEU A 488 -9.20 -14.84 -11.43
C LEU A 488 -10.46 -14.47 -10.61
N THR A 489 -10.40 -13.41 -9.81
CA THR A 489 -11.49 -12.94 -8.94
C THR A 489 -11.64 -11.42 -9.02
N MET A 490 -12.85 -10.92 -8.75
CA MET A 490 -13.11 -9.48 -8.66
C MET A 490 -12.26 -8.81 -7.59
N LYS A 491 -12.06 -9.47 -6.44
CA LYS A 491 -11.27 -8.91 -5.35
C LYS A 491 -9.80 -8.72 -5.74
N ASN A 492 -9.22 -9.61 -6.54
CA ASN A 492 -7.87 -9.43 -7.06
C ASN A 492 -7.80 -8.25 -8.04
N TYR A 493 -8.82 -8.06 -8.88
CA TYR A 493 -8.90 -6.92 -9.79
C TYR A 493 -9.03 -5.59 -9.05
N GLU A 494 -9.87 -5.53 -8.01
CA GLU A 494 -9.95 -4.40 -7.06
C GLU A 494 -8.60 -4.14 -6.40
N ASN A 495 -7.98 -5.18 -5.83
CA ASN A 495 -6.69 -5.06 -5.15
C ASN A 495 -5.59 -4.57 -6.08
N ALA A 496 -5.57 -5.01 -7.34
CA ALA A 496 -4.63 -4.51 -8.32
C ALA A 496 -4.82 -3.00 -8.54
N LYS A 497 -6.07 -2.52 -8.69
CA LYS A 497 -6.35 -1.08 -8.86
C LYS A 497 -6.06 -0.25 -7.61
N ALA A 498 -6.33 -0.77 -6.42
CA ALA A 498 -6.08 -0.07 -5.15
C ALA A 498 -4.59 0.27 -4.96
N ASN A 499 -3.66 -0.43 -5.60
CA ASN A 499 -2.24 -0.09 -5.58
C ASN A 499 -1.96 1.33 -6.13
N ILE A 500 -2.89 1.98 -6.82
CA ILE A 500 -2.74 3.38 -7.25
C ILE A 500 -2.67 4.37 -6.08
N PHE A 501 -3.25 4.04 -4.92
CA PHE A 501 -3.33 4.95 -3.77
C PHE A 501 -2.74 4.34 -2.48
N ARG A 502 -2.42 3.05 -2.45
CA ARG A 502 -1.99 2.36 -1.21
C ARG A 502 -0.68 2.89 -0.61
N ALA A 503 0.21 3.39 -1.46
CA ALA A 503 1.47 3.98 -1.02
C ALA A 503 1.35 5.48 -0.70
N GLN A 504 0.22 6.12 -1.01
CA GLN A 504 -0.02 7.53 -0.71
C GLN A 504 -0.03 7.81 0.80
N SER A 505 0.36 9.02 1.13
CA SER A 505 0.39 9.62 2.46
C SER A 505 -0.74 10.63 2.66
N GLU A 506 -0.88 11.18 3.88
CA GLU A 506 -1.93 12.16 4.21
C GLU A 506 -1.77 13.51 3.47
N SER A 507 -0.61 13.80 2.89
CA SER A 507 -0.41 14.99 2.04
C SER A 507 -0.92 14.84 0.62
N ASP A 508 -1.17 13.60 0.18
CA ASP A 508 -1.58 13.29 -1.19
C ASP A 508 -3.11 13.29 -1.34
N TYR A 509 -3.59 13.23 -2.57
CA TYR A 509 -5.02 13.24 -2.88
C TYR A 509 -5.49 11.96 -3.57
N LEU A 510 -6.66 11.46 -3.15
CA LEU A 510 -7.42 10.44 -3.87
C LEU A 510 -8.74 11.05 -4.35
N VAL A 511 -8.86 11.25 -5.66
CA VAL A 511 -10.10 11.59 -6.36
C VAL A 511 -10.83 10.30 -6.71
N TYR A 512 -12.07 10.13 -6.27
CA TYR A 512 -12.78 8.85 -6.44
C TYR A 512 -14.26 9.02 -6.72
N ASN A 513 -14.83 8.09 -7.48
CA ASN A 513 -16.25 8.07 -7.80
C ASN A 513 -17.09 7.67 -6.58
N ALA A 514 -17.92 8.58 -6.09
CA ALA A 514 -18.83 8.31 -4.99
C ALA A 514 -20.07 7.51 -5.42
N ASP A 515 -20.40 7.46 -6.73
CA ASP A 515 -21.55 6.72 -7.25
C ASP A 515 -21.27 5.21 -7.40
N ASP A 516 -20.00 4.80 -7.35
CA ASP A 516 -19.58 3.39 -7.45
C ASP A 516 -19.25 2.83 -6.05
N ASP A 517 -20.10 1.91 -5.57
CA ASP A 517 -19.96 1.25 -4.26
C ASP A 517 -18.58 0.59 -4.05
N ILE A 518 -18.04 -0.05 -5.09
CA ILE A 518 -16.75 -0.74 -4.98
C ILE A 518 -15.64 0.29 -4.82
N VAL A 519 -15.69 1.37 -5.61
CA VAL A 519 -14.74 2.48 -5.51
C VAL A 519 -14.81 3.17 -4.16
N ARG A 520 -16.02 3.48 -3.67
CA ARG A 520 -16.24 4.11 -2.37
C ARG A 520 -15.71 3.24 -1.22
N ASN A 521 -15.92 1.93 -1.26
CA ASN A 521 -15.38 1.00 -0.28
C ASN A 521 -13.85 0.94 -0.35
N MET A 522 -13.26 0.85 -1.54
CA MET A 522 -11.80 0.89 -1.71
C MET A 522 -11.19 2.19 -1.19
N ALA A 523 -11.82 3.34 -1.50
CA ALA A 523 -11.34 4.65 -1.07
C ALA A 523 -11.31 4.80 0.46
N SER A 524 -12.13 4.04 1.20
CA SER A 524 -12.10 4.07 2.67
C SER A 524 -10.76 3.60 3.27
N GLU A 525 -9.99 2.79 2.53
CA GLU A 525 -8.68 2.27 2.92
C GLU A 525 -7.54 3.30 2.73
N ALA A 526 -7.79 4.40 2.00
CA ALA A 526 -6.76 5.38 1.64
C ALA A 526 -6.38 6.28 2.82
N ALA A 527 -5.07 6.50 3.01
CA ALA A 527 -4.52 7.47 3.96
C ALA A 527 -4.58 8.92 3.44
N SER A 528 -4.61 9.09 2.13
CA SER A 528 -4.67 10.37 1.43
C SER A 528 -5.95 11.16 1.71
N GLN A 529 -5.90 12.45 1.38
CA GLN A 529 -7.08 13.31 1.38
C GLN A 529 -8.06 12.84 0.30
N LYS A 530 -9.27 12.50 0.74
CA LYS A 530 -10.33 11.94 -0.11
C LYS A 530 -11.17 13.04 -0.73
N VAL A 531 -11.27 13.06 -2.06
CA VAL A 531 -12.06 14.02 -2.83
C VAL A 531 -13.06 13.26 -3.70
N PRO A 532 -14.32 13.12 -3.25
CA PRO A 532 -15.34 12.41 -4.00
C PRO A 532 -15.74 13.16 -5.27
N PHE A 533 -16.24 12.43 -6.26
CA PHE A 533 -17.05 13.02 -7.31
C PHE A 533 -18.34 12.23 -7.56
N SER A 534 -19.41 12.93 -7.94
CA SER A 534 -20.72 12.31 -8.11
C SER A 534 -21.58 13.00 -9.18
N THR A 535 -22.25 12.20 -10.00
CA THR A 535 -23.31 12.64 -10.92
C THR A 535 -24.71 12.53 -10.30
N GLU A 536 -24.85 11.80 -9.20
CA GLU A 536 -26.15 11.48 -8.57
C GLU A 536 -26.42 12.26 -7.28
N HIS A 537 -25.37 12.73 -6.61
CA HIS A 537 -25.42 13.30 -5.26
C HIS A 537 -24.55 14.56 -5.16
N ILE A 538 -24.93 15.43 -4.22
CA ILE A 538 -24.13 16.62 -3.89
C ILE A 538 -22.98 16.18 -2.98
N GLU A 539 -21.75 16.53 -3.38
CA GLU A 539 -20.51 16.19 -2.66
C GLU A 539 -19.75 17.46 -2.24
N PRO A 540 -20.05 18.06 -1.07
CA PRO A 540 -19.50 19.37 -0.68
C PRO A 540 -17.97 19.42 -0.56
N SER A 541 -17.32 18.27 -0.36
CA SER A 541 -15.87 18.15 -0.26
C SER A 541 -15.17 17.92 -1.61
N GLY A 542 -15.93 17.72 -2.70
CA GLY A 542 -15.40 17.33 -4.01
C GLY A 542 -16.19 17.89 -5.20
N ALA A 543 -16.31 17.12 -6.27
CA ALA A 543 -16.95 17.55 -7.52
C ALA A 543 -18.32 16.91 -7.75
N TYR A 544 -19.33 17.66 -8.17
CA TYR A 544 -20.65 17.09 -8.39
C TYR A 544 -21.47 17.85 -9.43
N VAL A 545 -22.55 17.25 -9.92
CA VAL A 545 -23.55 17.97 -10.75
C VAL A 545 -24.61 18.61 -9.85
N SER A 546 -24.87 19.89 -10.04
CA SER A 546 -25.98 20.60 -9.37
C SER A 546 -26.54 21.69 -10.25
N SER A 547 -27.87 21.72 -10.39
CA SER A 547 -28.60 22.74 -11.18
C SER A 547 -28.05 22.89 -12.60
N ASP A 548 -27.74 21.78 -13.28
CA ASP A 548 -27.14 21.72 -14.63
C ASP A 548 -25.73 22.34 -14.74
N PHE A 549 -25.01 22.46 -13.62
CA PHE A 549 -23.59 22.82 -13.58
C PHE A 549 -22.74 21.68 -13.04
N LEU A 550 -21.52 21.57 -13.56
CA LEU A 550 -20.42 20.90 -12.86
C LEU A 550 -19.94 21.84 -11.75
N CYS A 551 -19.92 21.37 -10.51
CA CYS A 551 -19.51 22.09 -9.33
C CYS A 551 -18.26 21.47 -8.70
N PHE A 552 -17.44 22.28 -8.03
CA PHE A 552 -16.37 21.82 -7.14
C PHE A 552 -16.40 22.59 -5.82
N ARG A 553 -16.59 21.86 -4.71
CA ARG A 553 -16.66 22.40 -3.34
C ARG A 553 -17.60 23.60 -3.21
N GLY A 554 -18.81 23.48 -3.78
CA GLY A 554 -19.82 24.54 -3.76
C GLY A 554 -19.70 25.57 -4.88
N ASN A 555 -18.60 25.61 -5.63
CA ASN A 555 -18.41 26.60 -6.70
C ASN A 555 -18.83 26.02 -8.06
N PRO A 556 -19.72 26.69 -8.82
CA PRO A 556 -20.05 26.30 -10.18
C PRO A 556 -18.83 26.53 -11.10
N ILE A 557 -18.58 25.58 -12.00
CA ILE A 557 -17.45 25.60 -12.94
C ILE A 557 -17.92 25.83 -14.36
N VAL A 558 -18.74 24.92 -14.91
CA VAL A 558 -19.23 25.00 -16.29
C VAL A 558 -20.64 24.40 -16.39
N PRO A 559 -21.54 24.97 -17.20
CA PRO A 559 -22.81 24.34 -17.54
C PRO A 559 -22.61 22.97 -18.23
N VAL A 560 -23.50 22.02 -17.95
CA VAL A 560 -23.47 20.67 -18.55
C VAL A 560 -23.71 20.71 -20.07
N ASP A 561 -24.50 21.66 -20.56
CA ASP A 561 -24.83 21.81 -21.98
C ASP A 561 -23.73 22.48 -22.82
N GLU A 562 -22.77 23.16 -22.16
CA GLU A 562 -21.60 23.75 -22.81
C GLU A 562 -20.45 22.75 -23.04
N ILE A 563 -20.58 21.52 -22.56
CA ILE A 563 -19.57 20.47 -22.71
C ILE A 563 -20.11 19.26 -23.49
N ASP A 564 -19.24 18.57 -24.22
CA ASP A 564 -19.61 17.39 -25.01
C ASP A 564 -19.75 16.10 -24.18
N PHE A 565 -19.67 16.18 -22.84
CA PHE A 565 -19.77 15.02 -21.94
C PHE A 565 -21.21 14.78 -21.52
N LYS A 566 -21.73 13.55 -21.73
CA LYS A 566 -23.12 13.17 -21.40
C LYS A 566 -23.17 11.82 -20.69
N GLY A 567 -24.26 11.58 -19.96
CA GLY A 567 -24.49 10.32 -19.27
C GLY A 567 -23.35 9.94 -18.31
N GLU A 568 -22.94 8.67 -18.33
CA GLU A 568 -21.81 8.18 -17.51
C GLU A 568 -20.49 8.92 -17.81
N GLU A 569 -20.33 9.57 -18.98
CA GLU A 569 -19.08 10.28 -19.30
C GLU A 569 -18.90 11.58 -18.50
N LEU A 570 -19.96 12.11 -17.89
CA LEU A 570 -19.86 13.25 -16.95
C LEU A 570 -18.96 12.93 -15.76
N GLN A 571 -18.89 11.66 -15.36
CA GLN A 571 -17.97 11.19 -14.32
C GLN A 571 -16.50 11.45 -14.70
N ASN A 572 -16.14 11.33 -15.97
CA ASN A 572 -14.78 11.63 -16.44
C ASN A 572 -14.48 13.14 -16.33
N ALA A 573 -15.45 13.98 -16.68
CA ALA A 573 -15.33 15.43 -16.59
C ALA A 573 -15.22 15.89 -15.13
N LEU A 574 -16.07 15.37 -14.23
CA LEU A 574 -16.01 15.67 -12.80
C LEU A 574 -14.69 15.22 -12.16
N ALA A 575 -14.18 14.04 -12.51
CA ALA A 575 -12.88 13.57 -12.06
C ALA A 575 -11.76 14.53 -12.49
N ALA A 576 -11.76 14.96 -13.76
CA ALA A 576 -10.78 15.91 -14.27
C ALA A 576 -10.91 17.30 -13.62
N VAL A 577 -12.14 17.79 -13.39
CA VAL A 577 -12.41 19.02 -12.66
C VAL A 577 -11.85 18.93 -11.24
N ALA A 578 -12.17 17.87 -10.49
CA ALA A 578 -11.68 17.69 -9.14
C ALA A 578 -10.15 17.71 -9.11
N THR A 579 -9.49 16.92 -9.97
CA THR A 579 -8.03 16.86 -10.06
C THR A 579 -7.39 18.22 -10.36
N CYS A 580 -7.87 18.93 -11.38
CA CYS A 580 -7.27 20.20 -11.79
C CYS A 580 -7.53 21.32 -10.78
N MET A 581 -8.70 21.33 -10.14
CA MET A 581 -9.04 22.31 -9.11
C MET A 581 -8.23 22.08 -7.82
N ILE A 582 -7.95 20.82 -7.44
CA ILE A 582 -7.01 20.49 -6.34
C ILE A 582 -5.61 21.04 -6.64
N LYS A 583 -5.14 20.87 -7.88
CA LYS A 583 -3.85 21.41 -8.34
C LYS A 583 -3.81 22.95 -8.43
N GLY A 584 -4.95 23.61 -8.22
CA GLY A 584 -5.04 25.07 -8.18
C GLY A 584 -5.31 25.73 -9.54
N VAL A 585 -5.72 24.97 -10.56
CA VAL A 585 -6.17 25.55 -11.83
C VAL A 585 -7.47 26.33 -11.59
N SER A 586 -7.57 27.53 -12.18
CA SER A 586 -8.75 28.39 -12.00
C SER A 586 -10.00 27.78 -12.63
N ALA A 587 -11.16 28.02 -12.02
CA ALA A 587 -12.45 27.56 -12.54
C ALA A 587 -12.68 28.00 -14.00
N PHE A 588 -12.28 29.23 -14.34
CA PHE A 588 -12.37 29.77 -15.70
C PHE A 588 -11.53 28.97 -16.70
N CYS A 589 -10.28 28.67 -16.35
CA CYS A 589 -9.40 27.89 -17.23
C CYS A 589 -9.91 26.46 -17.39
N THR A 590 -10.36 25.84 -16.30
CA THR A 590 -10.97 24.50 -16.31
C THR A 590 -12.21 24.46 -17.20
N ALA A 591 -13.13 25.43 -17.07
CA ALA A 591 -14.33 25.53 -17.89
C ALA A 591 -14.00 25.71 -19.38
N SER A 592 -13.11 26.65 -19.70
CA SER A 592 -12.69 26.89 -21.09
C SER A 592 -12.02 25.67 -21.73
N ALA A 593 -11.24 24.91 -20.96
CA ALA A 593 -10.55 23.72 -21.44
C ALA A 593 -11.49 22.51 -21.60
N LEU A 594 -12.58 22.45 -20.83
CA LEU A 594 -13.60 21.41 -21.01
C LEU A 594 -14.40 21.63 -22.32
N ALA A 595 -14.72 22.88 -22.64
CA ALA A 595 -15.49 23.24 -23.83
C ALA A 595 -14.74 22.99 -25.15
N ASP A 596 -13.41 23.09 -25.16
CA ASP A 596 -12.58 22.95 -26.36
C ASP A 596 -11.83 21.60 -26.46
N PHE A 597 -12.05 20.70 -25.50
CA PHE A 597 -11.39 19.40 -25.45
C PHE A 597 -11.80 18.53 -26.64
N LYS A 598 -10.80 17.99 -27.35
CA LYS A 598 -11.01 17.02 -28.41
C LYS A 598 -10.87 15.60 -27.87
N ARG A 599 -11.91 14.79 -28.04
CA ARG A 599 -11.91 13.39 -27.63
C ARG A 599 -10.77 12.60 -28.29
N PRO A 600 -10.26 11.56 -27.60
CA PRO A 600 -9.32 10.62 -28.21
C PRO A 600 -9.93 9.98 -29.47
N SER A 601 -9.10 9.64 -30.46
CA SER A 601 -9.55 8.93 -31.65
C SER A 601 -10.29 7.65 -31.28
N TYR A 602 -11.34 7.35 -32.05
CA TYR A 602 -12.16 6.14 -31.91
C TYR A 602 -12.87 5.98 -30.54
N ARG A 603 -13.11 7.09 -29.84
CA ARG A 603 -14.00 7.18 -28.66
C ARG A 603 -15.20 8.08 -28.97
N ARG A 604 -16.30 7.46 -29.43
CA ARG A 604 -17.49 8.15 -29.95
C ARG A 604 -17.12 9.30 -30.91
N GLN A 605 -16.16 9.04 -31.79
CA GLN A 605 -15.66 10.01 -32.76
C GLN A 605 -16.68 10.18 -33.88
N LEU A 606 -17.13 11.41 -34.14
CA LEU A 606 -17.97 11.69 -35.30
C LEU A 606 -17.14 11.54 -36.58
N VAL A 607 -17.53 10.61 -37.47
CA VAL A 607 -16.78 10.29 -38.70
C VAL A 607 -17.52 10.69 -39.97
N ALA A 608 -18.84 10.80 -39.91
CA ALA A 608 -19.65 11.29 -41.02
C ALA A 608 -20.98 11.85 -40.53
N ILE A 609 -21.55 12.77 -41.31
CA ILE A 609 -22.96 13.15 -41.25
C ILE A 609 -23.54 12.83 -42.64
N ALA A 610 -24.46 11.89 -42.72
CA ALA A 610 -25.02 11.42 -43.98
C ALA A 610 -26.53 11.23 -43.87
N GLU A 611 -27.29 11.80 -44.80
CA GLU A 611 -28.76 11.76 -44.79
C GLU A 611 -29.37 12.27 -43.46
N GLY A 612 -28.70 13.20 -42.78
CA GLY A 612 -29.12 13.72 -41.47
C GLY A 612 -28.81 12.79 -40.28
N VAL A 613 -28.10 11.68 -40.52
CA VAL A 613 -27.69 10.71 -39.49
C VAL A 613 -26.22 10.95 -39.12
N TYR A 614 -25.95 11.05 -37.82
CA TYR A 614 -24.61 11.18 -37.27
C TYR A 614 -23.96 9.80 -37.11
N VAL A 615 -22.78 9.58 -37.68
CA VAL A 615 -22.07 8.29 -37.59
C VAL A 615 -20.91 8.42 -36.62
N TYR A 616 -20.97 7.64 -35.54
CA TYR A 616 -19.95 7.63 -34.49
C TYR A 616 -19.10 6.35 -34.55
N ASN A 617 -17.79 6.52 -34.59
CA ASN A 617 -16.81 5.46 -34.41
C ASN A 617 -16.36 5.38 -32.96
N ASP A 618 -16.72 4.29 -32.30
CA ASP A 618 -16.34 3.94 -30.93
C ASP A 618 -15.67 2.56 -30.87
N SER A 619 -14.78 2.26 -31.84
CA SER A 619 -14.07 0.97 -31.94
C SER A 619 -13.30 0.59 -30.66
N LYS A 620 -12.93 1.56 -29.82
CA LYS A 620 -12.24 1.31 -28.53
C LYS A 620 -13.15 0.67 -27.48
N SER A 621 -14.46 0.61 -27.70
CA SER A 621 -15.44 -0.12 -26.88
C SER A 621 -15.31 -1.64 -27.06
N THR A 622 -14.37 -2.25 -26.34
CA THR A 622 -14.03 -3.67 -26.44
C THR A 622 -14.71 -4.58 -25.41
N ASN A 623 -15.61 -4.05 -24.58
CA ASN A 623 -16.36 -4.80 -23.57
C ASN A 623 -17.81 -4.28 -23.45
N VAL A 624 -18.70 -5.06 -22.81
CA VAL A 624 -20.13 -4.74 -22.66
C VAL A 624 -20.37 -3.42 -21.93
N SER A 625 -19.60 -3.17 -20.86
CA SER A 625 -19.79 -1.96 -20.04
C SER A 625 -19.45 -0.67 -20.79
N ALA A 626 -18.38 -0.67 -21.61
CA ALA A 626 -18.01 0.45 -22.45
C ALA A 626 -19.09 0.71 -23.52
N CYS A 627 -19.68 -0.34 -24.07
CA CYS A 627 -20.73 -0.21 -25.06
C CYS A 627 -22.01 0.41 -24.49
N LEU A 628 -22.43 -0.01 -23.30
CA LEU A 628 -23.57 0.58 -22.62
C LEU A 628 -23.35 2.07 -22.34
N CYS A 629 -22.15 2.45 -21.88
CA CYS A 629 -21.75 3.84 -21.66
C CYS A 629 -21.84 4.68 -22.96
N ALA A 630 -21.36 4.14 -24.08
CA ALA A 630 -21.46 4.82 -25.37
C ALA A 630 -22.92 4.99 -25.84
N CYS A 631 -23.77 3.99 -25.59
CA CYS A 631 -25.18 4.03 -25.96
C CYS A 631 -25.96 5.12 -25.20
N THR A 632 -25.68 5.34 -23.90
CA THR A 632 -26.36 6.40 -23.13
C THR A 632 -25.89 7.80 -23.49
N SER A 633 -24.81 7.92 -24.26
CA SER A 633 -24.18 9.18 -24.62
C SER A 633 -24.59 9.69 -26.01
N VAL A 634 -25.45 8.98 -26.73
CA VAL A 634 -25.98 9.38 -28.06
C VAL A 634 -27.50 9.47 -28.04
N GLY A 635 -28.08 10.18 -29.01
CA GLY A 635 -29.53 10.17 -29.24
C GLY A 635 -30.05 8.80 -29.69
N ASP A 636 -31.28 8.76 -30.24
CA ASP A 636 -31.82 7.53 -30.82
C ASP A 636 -30.87 6.96 -31.88
N CYS A 637 -30.50 5.68 -31.78
CA CYS A 637 -29.42 5.12 -32.60
C CYS A 637 -29.63 3.70 -33.11
N VAL A 638 -28.89 3.38 -34.17
CA VAL A 638 -28.59 2.00 -34.60
C VAL A 638 -27.22 1.61 -34.09
N LEU A 639 -27.15 0.55 -33.29
CA LEU A 639 -25.92 0.07 -32.67
C LEU A 639 -25.27 -1.03 -33.51
N MET A 640 -23.97 -0.95 -33.74
CA MET A 640 -23.20 -1.97 -34.43
C MET A 640 -22.31 -2.74 -33.45
N LEU A 641 -22.57 -4.04 -33.32
CA LEU A 641 -21.88 -4.97 -32.41
C LEU A 641 -21.02 -5.97 -33.18
N GLY A 642 -20.05 -6.59 -32.50
CA GLY A 642 -19.34 -7.74 -33.06
C GLY A 642 -17.85 -7.78 -32.76
N GLY A 643 -17.25 -8.94 -32.98
CA GLY A 643 -15.81 -9.16 -32.77
C GLY A 643 -15.48 -10.58 -32.36
N ARG A 644 -14.28 -10.75 -31.81
CA ARG A 644 -13.73 -12.04 -31.39
C ARG A 644 -14.53 -12.71 -30.31
N LYS A 645 -14.64 -14.03 -30.41
CA LYS A 645 -15.25 -14.87 -29.38
C LYS A 645 -14.48 -14.73 -28.07
N GLY A 646 -15.19 -14.32 -27.03
CA GLY A 646 -14.64 -14.11 -25.70
C GLY A 646 -15.61 -14.53 -24.60
N GLU A 647 -15.32 -14.07 -23.38
CA GLU A 647 -16.09 -14.35 -22.17
C GLU A 647 -17.09 -13.23 -21.86
N GLU A 648 -17.40 -12.37 -22.83
CA GLU A 648 -18.32 -11.25 -22.63
C GLU A 648 -19.74 -11.74 -22.32
N ASN A 649 -20.36 -11.15 -21.29
CA ASN A 649 -21.72 -11.47 -20.91
C ASN A 649 -22.73 -10.60 -21.67
N PHE A 650 -23.20 -11.07 -22.82
CA PHE A 650 -24.19 -10.34 -23.62
C PHE A 650 -25.59 -10.32 -23.00
N ASP A 651 -25.90 -11.19 -22.03
CA ASP A 651 -27.16 -11.08 -21.29
C ASP A 651 -27.19 -9.79 -20.46
N GLU A 652 -26.04 -9.38 -19.92
CA GLU A 652 -25.91 -8.07 -19.26
C GLU A 652 -26.17 -6.93 -20.24
N LEU A 653 -25.59 -7.00 -21.45
CA LEU A 653 -25.77 -5.98 -22.49
C LEU A 653 -27.26 -5.75 -22.77
N PHE A 654 -28.02 -6.82 -23.02
CA PHE A 654 -29.45 -6.70 -23.36
C PHE A 654 -30.34 -6.37 -22.16
N SER A 655 -29.99 -6.83 -20.95
CA SER A 655 -30.75 -6.46 -19.74
C SER A 655 -30.66 -4.97 -19.39
N LYS A 656 -29.57 -4.31 -19.78
CA LYS A 656 -29.30 -2.89 -19.50
C LYS A 656 -29.33 -2.00 -20.75
N LEU A 657 -29.73 -2.53 -21.91
CA LEU A 657 -29.70 -1.79 -23.16
C LEU A 657 -30.66 -0.59 -23.10
N PRO A 658 -30.18 0.65 -23.32
CA PRO A 658 -31.04 1.81 -23.21
C PRO A 658 -32.06 1.87 -24.36
N SER A 659 -33.22 2.47 -24.07
CA SER A 659 -34.37 2.50 -24.99
C SER A 659 -34.16 3.35 -26.25
N ASN A 660 -33.08 4.13 -26.30
CA ASN A 660 -32.66 4.89 -27.48
C ASN A 660 -32.06 3.99 -28.58
N VAL A 661 -31.58 2.78 -28.24
CA VAL A 661 -31.11 1.80 -29.24
C VAL A 661 -32.29 1.16 -29.95
N LYS A 662 -32.59 1.58 -31.19
CA LYS A 662 -33.77 1.12 -31.94
C LYS A 662 -33.54 -0.15 -32.75
N ALA A 663 -32.31 -0.36 -33.19
CA ALA A 663 -31.91 -1.52 -33.97
C ALA A 663 -30.43 -1.84 -33.79
N ILE A 664 -30.05 -3.08 -34.10
CA ILE A 664 -28.69 -3.59 -33.98
C ILE A 664 -28.25 -4.27 -35.28
N THR A 665 -27.03 -4.01 -35.72
CA THR A 665 -26.33 -4.87 -36.69
C THR A 665 -25.21 -5.61 -35.98
N VAL A 666 -25.05 -6.90 -36.25
CA VAL A 666 -24.02 -7.72 -35.61
C VAL A 666 -23.18 -8.49 -36.62
N GLN A 667 -21.88 -8.61 -36.36
CA GLN A 667 -20.93 -9.38 -37.16
C GLN A 667 -19.86 -10.07 -36.29
N GLY A 668 -18.95 -10.81 -36.93
CA GLY A 668 -17.80 -11.44 -36.27
C GLY A 668 -18.15 -12.73 -35.52
N GLU A 669 -17.15 -13.30 -34.84
CA GLU A 669 -17.27 -14.60 -34.17
C GLU A 669 -18.33 -14.64 -33.06
N ASN A 670 -18.55 -13.51 -32.37
CA ASN A 670 -19.55 -13.39 -31.30
C ASN A 670 -21.00 -13.21 -31.82
N ALA A 671 -21.23 -13.11 -33.13
CA ALA A 671 -22.54 -12.78 -33.68
C ALA A 671 -23.66 -13.73 -33.23
N GLU A 672 -23.40 -15.04 -33.22
CA GLU A 672 -24.38 -16.04 -32.77
C GLU A 672 -24.70 -15.92 -31.27
N THR A 673 -23.70 -15.66 -30.44
CA THR A 673 -23.88 -15.47 -28.99
C THR A 673 -24.73 -14.23 -28.73
N ILE A 674 -24.43 -13.11 -29.42
CA ILE A 674 -25.18 -11.85 -29.31
C ILE A 674 -26.63 -12.04 -29.77
N LEU A 675 -26.86 -12.71 -30.91
CA LEU A 675 -28.21 -13.02 -31.40
C LEU A 675 -29.01 -13.86 -30.39
N LYS A 676 -28.37 -14.84 -29.75
CA LYS A 676 -28.99 -15.68 -28.75
C LYS A 676 -29.43 -14.86 -27.54
N SER A 677 -28.56 -14.02 -26.98
CA SER A 677 -28.93 -13.12 -25.87
C SER A 677 -30.02 -12.13 -26.27
N ALA A 678 -29.95 -11.52 -27.46
CA ALA A 678 -30.99 -10.63 -27.96
C ALA A 678 -32.37 -11.31 -27.95
N LYS A 679 -32.43 -12.56 -28.42
CA LYS A 679 -33.66 -13.36 -28.43
C LYS A 679 -34.17 -13.67 -27.01
N THR A 680 -33.27 -14.03 -26.08
CA THR A 680 -33.60 -14.29 -24.68
C THR A 680 -34.26 -13.07 -24.01
N PHE A 681 -33.75 -11.87 -24.28
CA PHE A 681 -34.27 -10.61 -23.72
C PHE A 681 -35.34 -9.93 -24.60
N GLY A 682 -35.79 -10.59 -25.66
CA GLY A 682 -36.89 -10.10 -26.50
C GLY A 682 -36.56 -8.96 -27.46
N PHE A 683 -35.28 -8.65 -27.70
CA PHE A 683 -34.86 -7.64 -28.67
C PHE A 683 -34.93 -8.20 -30.10
N LYS A 684 -35.89 -7.71 -30.90
CA LYS A 684 -36.19 -8.27 -32.24
C LYS A 684 -35.52 -7.55 -33.40
N ASN A 685 -35.13 -6.29 -33.23
CA ASN A 685 -34.62 -5.44 -34.31
C ASN A 685 -33.12 -5.63 -34.53
N ILE A 686 -32.67 -6.89 -34.68
CA ILE A 686 -31.25 -7.24 -34.84
C ILE A 686 -31.02 -7.97 -36.16
N ARG A 687 -29.95 -7.61 -36.89
CA ARG A 687 -29.56 -8.26 -38.16
C ARG A 687 -28.10 -8.70 -38.12
N LYS A 688 -27.84 -9.97 -38.44
CA LYS A 688 -26.48 -10.51 -38.60
C LYS A 688 -25.99 -10.28 -40.03
N HIS A 689 -24.70 -9.99 -40.14
CA HIS A 689 -23.97 -9.77 -41.39
C HIS A 689 -22.64 -10.53 -41.36
N ASP A 690 -22.16 -10.90 -42.54
CA ASP A 690 -20.91 -11.66 -42.69
C ASP A 690 -19.68 -10.74 -42.76
N ASP A 691 -19.87 -9.47 -43.12
CA ASP A 691 -18.80 -8.49 -43.26
C ASP A 691 -19.24 -7.07 -42.85
N LEU A 692 -18.24 -6.21 -42.63
CA LEU A 692 -18.47 -4.86 -42.11
C LEU A 692 -19.18 -3.95 -43.12
N GLN A 693 -18.99 -4.19 -44.42
CA GLN A 693 -19.59 -3.37 -45.48
C GLN A 693 -21.10 -3.64 -45.57
N SER A 694 -21.52 -4.91 -45.51
CA SER A 694 -22.94 -5.29 -45.44
C SER A 694 -23.60 -4.84 -44.14
N ALA A 695 -22.88 -4.90 -43.01
CA ALA A 695 -23.34 -4.35 -41.74
C ALA A 695 -23.58 -2.83 -41.80
N ILE A 696 -22.63 -2.06 -42.35
CA ILE A 696 -22.77 -0.60 -42.54
C ILE A 696 -23.98 -0.28 -43.40
N ALA A 697 -24.13 -0.95 -44.55
CA ALA A 697 -25.25 -0.70 -45.46
C ALA A 697 -26.59 -0.94 -44.77
N SER A 698 -26.69 -2.01 -43.98
CA SER A 698 -27.88 -2.31 -43.19
C SER A 698 -28.11 -1.33 -42.05
N ALA A 699 -27.06 -0.81 -41.43
CA ALA A 699 -27.18 0.19 -40.37
C ALA A 699 -27.84 1.48 -40.88
N PHE A 700 -27.47 1.95 -42.07
CA PHE A 700 -28.13 3.09 -42.72
C PHE A 700 -29.60 2.82 -43.10
N GLU A 701 -29.91 1.61 -43.60
CA GLU A 701 -31.30 1.21 -43.89
C GLU A 701 -32.15 1.22 -42.61
N LEU A 702 -31.62 0.66 -41.52
CA LEU A 702 -32.28 0.62 -40.22
C LEU A 702 -32.43 2.04 -39.64
N ALA A 703 -31.42 2.89 -39.79
CA ALA A 703 -31.46 4.26 -39.29
C ALA A 703 -32.60 5.05 -39.94
N LYS A 704 -32.76 4.89 -41.26
CA LYS A 704 -33.89 5.46 -42.00
C LYS A 704 -35.23 4.85 -41.59
N LYS A 705 -35.30 3.52 -41.46
CA LYS A 705 -36.54 2.79 -41.09
C LYS A 705 -37.05 3.20 -39.71
N PHE A 706 -36.16 3.33 -38.73
CA PHE A 706 -36.50 3.62 -37.34
C PHE A 706 -36.37 5.11 -37.00
N LYS A 707 -36.04 5.97 -37.98
CA LYS A 707 -35.87 7.42 -37.83
C LYS A 707 -34.91 7.77 -36.69
N THR A 708 -33.78 7.08 -36.64
CA THR A 708 -32.75 7.34 -35.62
C THR A 708 -31.89 8.52 -36.02
N GLU A 709 -31.38 9.25 -35.03
CA GLU A 709 -30.45 10.36 -35.23
C GLU A 709 -29.04 9.87 -35.52
N SER A 710 -28.67 8.68 -35.04
CA SER A 710 -27.27 8.24 -35.03
C SER A 710 -27.06 6.78 -35.44
N ILE A 711 -25.87 6.48 -35.97
CA ILE A 711 -25.31 5.13 -36.07
C ILE A 711 -24.10 5.09 -35.13
N LEU A 712 -24.08 4.14 -34.20
CA LEU A 712 -23.00 3.98 -33.23
C LEU A 712 -22.25 2.68 -33.48
N PHE A 713 -20.99 2.78 -33.91
CA PHE A 713 -20.08 1.64 -34.00
C PHE A 713 -19.37 1.43 -32.67
N SER A 714 -20.00 0.65 -31.77
CA SER A 714 -19.49 0.30 -30.44
C SER A 714 -19.50 -1.22 -30.27
N PRO A 715 -18.43 -1.93 -30.63
CA PRO A 715 -18.49 -3.37 -30.91
C PRO A 715 -18.76 -4.29 -29.71
N ALA A 716 -18.56 -3.80 -28.47
CA ALA A 716 -18.70 -4.55 -27.21
C ALA A 716 -17.81 -5.80 -27.09
N SER A 717 -16.86 -5.99 -28.02
CA SER A 717 -15.99 -7.17 -28.13
C SER A 717 -14.61 -6.78 -28.63
N LYS A 718 -13.61 -7.61 -28.30
CA LYS A 718 -12.23 -7.45 -28.78
C LYS A 718 -12.14 -7.63 -30.31
N SER A 719 -11.14 -7.01 -30.92
CA SER A 719 -10.97 -6.95 -32.39
C SER A 719 -10.13 -8.08 -33.00
N PHE A 720 -9.58 -8.98 -32.19
CA PHE A 720 -8.57 -9.96 -32.60
C PHE A 720 -9.10 -11.16 -33.40
N ASP A 721 -10.31 -11.09 -33.94
CA ASP A 721 -10.87 -12.05 -34.89
C ASP A 721 -10.42 -11.73 -36.31
N LEU A 722 -10.62 -10.47 -36.71
CA LEU A 722 -10.40 -10.00 -38.07
C LEU A 722 -9.29 -8.94 -38.17
N TYR A 723 -8.79 -8.44 -37.03
CA TYR A 723 -7.86 -7.31 -36.97
C TYR A 723 -6.74 -7.53 -35.95
N ALA A 724 -5.57 -6.92 -36.17
CA ALA A 724 -4.45 -6.99 -35.24
C ALA A 724 -4.67 -6.16 -33.96
N ASN A 725 -5.49 -5.10 -34.02
CA ASN A 725 -5.84 -4.22 -32.89
C ASN A 725 -7.11 -3.41 -33.19
N PHE A 726 -7.57 -2.61 -32.22
CA PHE A 726 -8.82 -1.86 -32.37
C PHE A 726 -8.67 -0.67 -33.32
N GLU A 727 -7.47 -0.12 -33.46
CA GLU A 727 -7.15 0.98 -34.37
C GLU A 727 -7.27 0.54 -35.83
N GLU A 728 -6.82 -0.67 -36.16
CA GLU A 728 -7.00 -1.26 -37.50
C GLU A 728 -8.48 -1.46 -37.80
N ARG A 729 -9.25 -2.02 -36.86
CA ARG A 729 -10.72 -2.13 -36.97
C ARG A 729 -11.36 -0.77 -37.19
N ALA A 730 -10.91 0.25 -36.47
CA ALA A 730 -11.45 1.60 -36.56
C ALA A 730 -11.15 2.25 -37.91
N LYS A 731 -9.91 2.16 -38.40
CA LYS A 731 -9.52 2.64 -39.74
C LYS A 731 -10.32 1.95 -40.84
N LYS A 732 -10.57 0.64 -40.67
CA LYS A 732 -11.39 -0.11 -41.63
C LYS A 732 -12.83 0.38 -41.65
N PHE A 733 -13.41 0.66 -40.48
CA PHE A 733 -14.74 1.27 -40.38
C PHE A 733 -14.79 2.63 -41.06
N ASP A 734 -13.87 3.54 -40.74
CA ASP A 734 -13.82 4.89 -41.34
C ASP A 734 -13.69 4.83 -42.87
N SER A 735 -12.79 3.98 -43.37
CA SER A 735 -12.61 3.75 -44.80
C SER A 735 -13.88 3.21 -45.46
N GLN A 736 -14.57 2.26 -44.84
CA GLN A 736 -15.79 1.68 -45.42
C GLN A 736 -16.99 2.61 -45.34
N ILE A 737 -17.06 3.49 -44.32
CA ILE A 737 -18.02 4.59 -44.30
C ILE A 737 -17.75 5.54 -45.47
N ALA A 738 -16.50 5.95 -45.68
CA ALA A 738 -16.13 6.79 -46.82
C ALA A 738 -16.49 6.13 -48.16
N ASP A 739 -16.19 4.83 -48.34
CA ASP A 739 -16.53 4.07 -49.55
C ASP A 739 -18.04 3.94 -49.75
N TYR A 740 -18.82 3.78 -48.67
CA TYR A 740 -20.27 3.71 -48.73
C TYR A 740 -20.87 5.04 -49.19
N LEU A 741 -20.36 6.15 -48.65
CA LEU A 741 -20.81 7.50 -49.00
C LEU A 741 -20.40 7.91 -50.41
N ALA A 742 -19.24 7.46 -50.91
CA ALA A 742 -18.80 7.74 -52.27
C ALA A 742 -19.63 7.02 -53.35
N LYS A 743 -20.36 5.95 -53.00
CA LYS A 743 -21.19 5.16 -53.93
C LYS A 743 -22.65 5.63 -53.99
N ARG A 744 -23.01 6.67 -53.25
CA ARG A 744 -24.34 7.29 -53.22
C ARG A 744 -24.24 8.74 -53.63
#